data_AF-A0A6G1G362-F1
#
_entry.id   AF-A0A6G1G362-F1
#
_cell.length_a   1.000
_cell.length_b   1.000
_cell.length_c   1.000
_cell.angle_alpha   90.00
_cell.angle_beta   90.00
_cell.angle_gamma   90.00
#
_symmetry.space_group_name_H-M   'P 1'
#
loop_
_entity.id
_entity.type
_entity.pdbx_description
1 polymer ?
#
loop_
_entity_poly.entity_id
_entity_poly.type
_entity_poly.pdbx_seq_one_letter_code
_entity_poly.pdbx_strand_id
1 'polypeptide(L)'
;MPPIVTVPIAPVSDADASHRPADPRYRLIDPPTQYLDKLAQQWMVARGESQPFVHYTLDRLPEGYTLYEMRRPSNPNTADKRLFGHPNRVFFDSPNRFFPHFLHLMKNKGSNFGCPCTVCNANGKKPLGIQDSRSASADSSVPRGREKSRLMDSVRDDKAGKVDEEGTPDVYRALIDKLKRKGEIDAPIEEPMSMDWRVERKPLQVMLQRCRTQAPWIPRQGEIVLFVLSIPEGREIVFDYDTSEYRLYHAASETYEDSPAWRAGVVTQVPTEEKSYEVFNLVMEPSHKLGVNYSGFRVESLPDPNGEEKSVQKQYKYVPLHYTRPFAFYQEILRGIPRESWHATITNAMTIMSSFSLVDRFNFRGSWPEAVVNCRGIYIGAELILVGDAVRLLPPSEKQGNITSVDIDVLHIKSIRLTLTNLDRASDNDRDEGHPYNTSVEVRGIPYTTNPIAKFADVSPLNDNLGPLGMEDYASFTPFFPKRAKGKLVCIPFHRILGRCYDAIAVQLWFPNEQRKIVDMSQKKNQEVTGAELPNITLLHYGAEGVLAARQYSSQNYRKIDHRSGKSWFWGDTRVESLDVHSMSGAPVERFDANRDPRKWRREIRVLEGVGPAGKVRTTEEKRKLVEKFGVPGRRGRSKDDENDVAAVWTSIIEEARYNGNEDADDEDLYHALGAELLARDGEAEWAEETKGNSKRRKFLDGGKRDAEDHDIIVIDDDE
;
A
#
# COMPACT_ATOMS: atom_id res chain seq x y z
N MET A 1 -10.12 19.13 -32.79
CA MET A 1 -9.32 17.88 -32.93
C MET A 1 -8.00 18.13 -32.22
N PRO A 2 -7.48 17.18 -31.41
CA PRO A 2 -6.18 17.33 -30.78
C PRO A 2 -5.09 17.49 -31.85
N PRO A 3 -4.02 18.28 -31.59
CA PRO A 3 -2.90 18.39 -32.52
C PRO A 3 -2.24 17.01 -32.71
N ILE A 4 -2.00 16.62 -33.97
CA ILE A 4 -1.29 15.38 -34.32
C ILE A 4 0.19 15.69 -34.50
N VAL A 5 1.04 15.01 -33.75
CA VAL A 5 2.50 15.14 -33.81
C VAL A 5 3.10 13.85 -34.34
N THR A 6 3.77 13.92 -35.49
CA THR A 6 4.54 12.80 -36.05
C THR A 6 5.92 12.72 -35.41
N VAL A 7 6.22 11.59 -34.77
CA VAL A 7 7.47 11.35 -34.04
C VAL A 7 8.41 10.51 -34.91
N PRO A 8 9.56 11.05 -35.34
CA PRO A 8 10.50 10.32 -36.18
C PRO A 8 11.29 9.27 -35.39
N ILE A 9 11.44 8.06 -35.92
CA ILE A 9 12.31 7.03 -35.33
C ILE A 9 13.69 7.00 -35.99
N ALA A 10 14.71 6.57 -35.23
CA ALA A 10 16.05 6.36 -35.76
C ALA A 10 16.05 5.23 -36.81
N PRO A 11 16.91 5.28 -37.85
CA PRO A 11 17.02 4.26 -38.89
C PRO A 11 17.79 3.02 -38.37
N VAL A 12 17.29 2.41 -37.30
CA VAL A 12 17.87 1.22 -36.66
C VAL A 12 16.82 0.13 -36.57
N SER A 13 17.19 -1.09 -36.93
CA SER A 13 16.30 -2.25 -36.88
C SER A 13 17.11 -3.53 -36.77
N ASP A 14 16.57 -4.52 -36.06
CA ASP A 14 17.09 -5.88 -36.03
C ASP A 14 16.37 -6.82 -36.99
N ALA A 15 15.38 -6.34 -37.77
CA ALA A 15 14.41 -7.20 -38.42
C ALA A 15 14.99 -8.18 -39.46
N ASP A 16 14.43 -9.39 -39.50
CA ASP A 16 14.51 -10.32 -40.62
C ASP A 16 13.37 -10.02 -41.62
N ALA A 17 13.69 -9.33 -42.73
CA ALA A 17 12.72 -8.99 -43.78
C ALA A 17 12.11 -10.23 -44.48
N SER A 18 12.76 -11.40 -44.38
CA SER A 18 12.23 -12.66 -44.91
C SER A 18 11.16 -13.29 -44.01
N HIS A 19 11.07 -12.86 -42.75
CA HIS A 19 10.04 -13.31 -41.83
C HIS A 19 8.69 -12.69 -42.20
N ARG A 20 7.92 -13.41 -43.00
CA ARG A 20 6.58 -13.07 -43.48
C ARG A 20 5.66 -14.29 -43.34
N PRO A 21 4.34 -14.10 -43.18
CA PRO A 21 3.42 -15.22 -43.14
C PRO A 21 3.42 -15.97 -44.48
N ALA A 22 3.54 -17.30 -44.43
CA ALA A 22 3.42 -18.15 -45.63
C ALA A 22 1.97 -18.44 -46.02
N ASP A 23 1.02 -18.20 -45.11
CA ASP A 23 -0.39 -18.48 -45.31
C ASP A 23 -1.07 -17.33 -46.08
N PRO A 24 -1.71 -17.60 -47.24
CA PRO A 24 -2.33 -16.57 -48.09
C PRO A 24 -3.52 -15.86 -47.44
N ARG A 25 -4.02 -16.34 -46.29
CA ARG A 25 -5.10 -15.69 -45.54
C ARG A 25 -4.66 -14.42 -44.80
N TYR A 26 -3.36 -14.20 -44.66
CA TYR A 26 -2.85 -12.96 -44.08
C TYR A 26 -2.88 -11.83 -45.11
N ARG A 27 -3.47 -10.70 -44.73
CA ARG A 27 -3.48 -9.46 -45.52
C ARG A 27 -2.53 -8.44 -44.89
N LEU A 28 -1.65 -7.86 -45.70
CA LEU A 28 -0.75 -6.78 -45.27
C LEU A 28 -1.57 -5.52 -44.92
N ILE A 29 -1.25 -4.90 -43.78
CA ILE A 29 -1.75 -3.59 -43.37
C ILE A 29 -0.64 -2.56 -43.57
N ASP A 30 -0.88 -1.62 -44.48
CA ASP A 30 0.04 -0.52 -44.78
C ASP A 30 -0.77 0.75 -45.13
N PRO A 31 -0.67 1.86 -44.36
CA PRO A 31 0.16 2.04 -43.16
C PRO A 31 -0.41 1.33 -41.91
N PRO A 32 0.45 0.83 -41.00
CA PRO A 32 0.04 0.14 -39.78
C PRO A 32 -0.36 1.12 -38.66
N THR A 33 -1.33 2.00 -38.93
CA THR A 33 -1.71 3.17 -38.09
C THR A 33 -1.87 2.83 -36.60
N GLN A 34 -2.58 1.75 -36.27
CA GLN A 34 -2.78 1.34 -34.87
C GLN A 34 -1.46 1.06 -34.11
N TYR A 35 -0.45 0.48 -34.79
CA TYR A 35 0.86 0.27 -34.18
C TYR A 35 1.63 1.59 -34.10
N LEU A 36 1.56 2.44 -35.13
CA LEU A 36 2.25 3.73 -35.14
C LEU A 36 1.74 4.65 -34.02
N ASP A 37 0.42 4.74 -33.83
CA ASP A 37 -0.19 5.57 -32.79
C ASP A 37 0.16 5.06 -31.37
N LYS A 38 -0.04 3.77 -31.11
CA LYS A 38 0.21 3.18 -29.77
C LYS A 38 1.69 3.24 -29.39
N LEU A 39 2.60 2.92 -30.32
CA LEU A 39 4.03 2.95 -30.04
C LEU A 39 4.52 4.38 -29.83
N ALA A 40 4.00 5.36 -30.59
CA ALA A 40 4.36 6.76 -30.40
C ALA A 40 3.93 7.27 -29.03
N GLN A 41 2.69 7.00 -28.62
CA GLN A 41 2.20 7.39 -27.31
C GLN A 41 3.06 6.78 -26.18
N GLN A 42 3.33 5.48 -26.24
CA GLN A 42 4.18 4.81 -25.26
C GLN A 42 5.62 5.36 -25.26
N TRP A 43 6.15 5.71 -26.44
CA TRP A 43 7.50 6.26 -26.56
C TRP A 43 7.62 7.67 -25.99
N MET A 44 6.62 8.54 -26.22
CA MET A 44 6.57 9.88 -25.62
C MET A 44 6.49 9.80 -24.10
N VAL A 45 5.67 8.88 -23.56
CA VAL A 45 5.59 8.62 -22.11
C VAL A 45 6.92 8.13 -21.57
N ALA A 46 7.58 7.16 -22.24
CA ALA A 46 8.87 6.63 -21.81
C ALA A 46 10.01 7.66 -21.84
N ARG A 47 9.89 8.74 -22.63
CA ARG A 47 10.83 9.87 -22.67
C ARG A 47 10.46 11.01 -21.70
N GLY A 48 9.28 10.97 -21.08
CA GLY A 48 8.76 12.07 -20.26
C GLY A 48 8.33 13.30 -21.09
N GLU A 49 8.09 13.13 -22.39
CA GLU A 49 7.74 14.21 -23.32
C GLU A 49 6.24 14.23 -23.69
N SER A 50 5.43 13.34 -23.09
CA SER A 50 3.99 13.25 -23.35
C SER A 50 3.24 14.44 -22.75
N GLN A 51 2.45 15.13 -23.57
CA GLN A 51 1.59 16.23 -23.15
C GLN A 51 0.10 15.82 -23.12
N PRO A 52 -0.70 16.35 -22.18
CA PRO A 52 -2.14 16.16 -22.19
C PRO A 52 -2.76 16.71 -23.49
N PHE A 53 -3.76 16.01 -24.02
CA PHE A 53 -4.54 16.42 -25.21
C PHE A 53 -3.77 16.52 -26.54
N VAL A 54 -2.62 15.85 -26.68
CA VAL A 54 -1.87 15.72 -27.95
C VAL A 54 -1.93 14.27 -28.47
N HIS A 55 -2.15 14.07 -29.78
CA HIS A 55 -2.12 12.75 -30.40
C HIS A 55 -0.77 12.51 -31.08
N TYR A 56 -0.07 11.43 -30.75
CA TYR A 56 1.23 11.11 -31.32
C TYR A 56 1.13 9.92 -32.28
N THR A 57 1.85 9.99 -33.42
CA THR A 57 2.01 8.86 -34.35
C THR A 57 3.48 8.71 -34.74
N LEU A 58 3.99 7.49 -34.88
CA LEU A 58 5.33 7.28 -35.43
C LEU A 58 5.32 7.61 -36.93
N ASP A 59 6.45 8.08 -37.45
CA ASP A 59 6.64 8.26 -38.90
C ASP A 59 6.64 6.92 -39.65
N ARG A 60 7.18 5.87 -39.04
CA ARG A 60 7.22 4.50 -39.58
C ARG A 60 7.50 3.45 -38.48
N LEU A 61 7.32 2.18 -38.82
CA LEU A 61 7.86 1.06 -38.04
C LEU A 61 9.37 0.90 -38.30
N PRO A 62 10.12 0.27 -37.38
CA PRO A 62 11.50 -0.14 -37.65
C PRO A 62 11.59 -0.96 -38.94
N GLU A 63 12.60 -0.67 -39.74
CA GLU A 63 12.73 -1.22 -41.09
C GLU A 63 12.71 -2.77 -41.09
N GLY A 64 11.91 -3.38 -41.98
CA GLY A 64 11.76 -4.83 -42.06
C GLY A 64 10.65 -5.43 -41.18
N TYR A 65 10.07 -4.67 -40.24
CA TYR A 65 8.83 -5.06 -39.56
C TYR A 65 7.59 -4.72 -40.40
N THR A 66 6.63 -5.63 -40.46
CA THR A 66 5.39 -5.49 -41.26
C THR A 66 4.19 -6.06 -40.52
N LEU A 67 3.05 -5.39 -40.59
CA LEU A 67 1.83 -5.78 -39.88
C LEU A 67 0.88 -6.52 -40.83
N TYR A 68 0.38 -7.68 -40.41
CA TYR A 68 -0.61 -8.43 -41.15
C TYR A 68 -1.86 -8.66 -40.30
N GLU A 69 -3.03 -8.76 -40.94
CA GLU A 69 -4.26 -9.23 -40.33
C GLU A 69 -4.71 -10.58 -40.89
N MET A 70 -5.31 -11.41 -40.04
CA MET A 70 -6.00 -12.63 -40.43
C MET A 70 -7.40 -12.65 -39.80
N ARG A 71 -8.44 -12.77 -40.63
CA ARG A 71 -9.81 -12.94 -40.13
C ARG A 71 -9.99 -14.33 -39.51
N ARG A 72 -10.62 -14.40 -38.33
CA ARG A 72 -10.85 -15.67 -37.64
C ARG A 72 -11.87 -16.53 -38.41
N PRO A 73 -11.59 -17.83 -38.64
CA PRO A 73 -12.57 -18.72 -39.28
C PRO A 73 -13.86 -18.87 -38.45
N SER A 74 -13.77 -18.77 -37.13
CA SER A 74 -14.90 -18.89 -36.20
C SER A 74 -15.76 -17.63 -36.10
N ASN A 75 -15.21 -16.45 -36.42
CA ASN A 75 -15.92 -15.17 -36.43
C ASN A 75 -15.31 -14.23 -37.48
N PRO A 76 -15.90 -14.12 -38.69
CA PRO A 76 -15.37 -13.31 -39.78
C PRO A 76 -15.28 -11.80 -39.49
N ASN A 77 -15.97 -11.32 -38.45
CA ASN A 77 -15.95 -9.91 -38.02
C ASN A 77 -14.75 -9.57 -37.11
N THR A 78 -13.98 -10.57 -36.66
CA THR A 78 -12.80 -10.36 -35.82
C THR A 78 -11.54 -10.71 -36.61
N ALA A 79 -10.57 -9.79 -36.64
CA ALA A 79 -9.28 -9.97 -37.31
C ALA A 79 -8.13 -9.89 -36.32
N ASP A 80 -7.29 -10.93 -36.30
CA ASP A 80 -6.08 -10.97 -35.48
C ASP A 80 -4.97 -10.22 -36.22
N LYS A 81 -4.39 -9.20 -35.57
CA LYS A 81 -3.28 -8.42 -36.12
C LYS A 81 -1.96 -8.93 -35.56
N ARG A 82 -0.99 -9.19 -36.42
CA ARG A 82 0.30 -9.78 -36.07
C ARG A 82 1.42 -9.03 -36.78
N LEU A 83 2.38 -8.55 -35.99
CA LEU A 83 3.58 -7.87 -36.46
C LEU A 83 4.70 -8.88 -36.70
N PHE A 84 5.09 -9.03 -37.96
CA PHE A 84 6.17 -9.91 -38.41
C PHE A 84 7.46 -9.10 -38.61
N GLY A 85 8.60 -9.79 -38.57
CA GLY A 85 9.92 -9.19 -38.79
C GLY A 85 10.97 -9.51 -37.72
N HIS A 86 10.60 -10.08 -36.57
CA HIS A 86 11.59 -10.39 -35.53
C HIS A 86 12.59 -11.49 -35.98
N PRO A 87 13.91 -11.40 -35.66
CA PRO A 87 14.94 -12.38 -36.02
C PRO A 87 14.67 -13.83 -35.58
N ASN A 88 14.09 -14.00 -34.40
CA ASN A 88 13.71 -15.33 -33.89
C ASN A 88 12.52 -15.97 -34.65
N ARG A 89 12.01 -15.32 -35.70
CA ARG A 89 10.86 -15.78 -36.52
C ARG A 89 9.59 -16.05 -35.71
N VAL A 90 9.37 -15.20 -34.71
CA VAL A 90 8.15 -15.13 -33.89
C VAL A 90 7.52 -13.76 -34.09
N PHE A 91 6.20 -13.71 -34.26
CA PHE A 91 5.47 -12.44 -34.45
C PHE A 91 5.03 -11.86 -33.10
N PHE A 92 4.76 -10.55 -33.08
CA PHE A 92 4.08 -9.90 -31.95
C PHE A 92 2.60 -9.73 -32.28
N ASP A 93 1.73 -10.12 -31.36
CA ASP A 93 0.26 -10.04 -31.47
C ASP A 93 -0.34 -8.72 -30.96
N SER A 94 0.46 -7.87 -30.31
CA SER A 94 0.02 -6.53 -29.90
C SER A 94 1.17 -5.50 -29.90
N PRO A 95 0.86 -4.19 -30.02
CA PRO A 95 1.83 -3.11 -29.84
C PRO A 95 2.49 -3.14 -28.47
N ASN A 96 1.74 -3.46 -27.41
CA ASN A 96 2.23 -3.53 -26.03
C ASN A 96 3.30 -4.62 -25.87
N ARG A 97 3.13 -5.77 -26.51
CA ARG A 97 4.12 -6.85 -26.51
C ARG A 97 5.38 -6.49 -27.31
N PHE A 98 5.23 -5.69 -28.36
CA PHE A 98 6.34 -5.21 -29.18
C PHE A 98 7.10 -4.04 -28.55
N PHE A 99 6.45 -3.21 -27.73
CA PHE A 99 7.03 -1.96 -27.22
C PHE A 99 8.35 -2.13 -26.44
N PRO A 100 8.55 -3.14 -25.57
CA PRO A 100 9.85 -3.38 -24.93
C PRO A 100 10.97 -3.65 -25.93
N HIS A 101 10.64 -4.32 -27.05
CA HIS A 101 11.58 -4.56 -28.15
C HIS A 101 11.90 -3.26 -28.88
N PHE A 102 10.86 -2.52 -29.28
CA PHE A 102 10.99 -1.21 -29.93
C PHE A 102 11.85 -0.24 -29.11
N LEU A 103 11.57 -0.10 -27.81
CA LEU A 103 12.31 0.77 -26.90
C LEU A 103 13.78 0.36 -26.81
N HIS A 104 14.05 -0.95 -26.75
CA HIS A 104 15.41 -1.48 -26.73
C HIS A 104 16.16 -1.19 -28.02
N LEU A 105 15.52 -1.33 -29.19
CA LEU A 105 16.12 -1.00 -30.49
C LEU A 105 16.50 0.48 -30.57
N MET A 106 15.61 1.38 -30.13
CA MET A 106 15.87 2.82 -30.14
C MET A 106 17.01 3.21 -29.17
N LYS A 107 17.14 2.55 -28.02
CA LYS A 107 18.21 2.82 -27.04
C LYS A 107 19.56 2.19 -27.39
N ASN A 108 19.56 1.02 -28.03
CA ASN A 108 20.76 0.19 -28.25
C ASN A 108 21.17 0.08 -29.72
N LYS A 109 20.86 1.11 -30.53
CA LYS A 109 21.27 1.23 -31.94
C LYS A 109 20.90 0.01 -32.80
N GLY A 110 19.73 -0.58 -32.56
CA GLY A 110 19.23 -1.74 -33.32
C GLY A 110 19.75 -3.11 -32.86
N SER A 111 20.54 -3.19 -31.78
CA SER A 111 20.94 -4.49 -31.20
C SER A 111 19.81 -5.10 -30.38
N ASN A 112 19.55 -6.40 -30.54
CA ASN A 112 18.61 -7.17 -29.71
C ASN A 112 19.27 -7.91 -28.54
N PHE A 113 20.59 -7.79 -28.38
CA PHE A 113 21.31 -8.39 -27.27
C PHE A 113 20.86 -7.78 -25.93
N GLY A 114 20.49 -8.63 -24.97
CA GLY A 114 19.96 -8.20 -23.67
C GLY A 114 18.57 -7.58 -23.71
N CYS A 115 17.82 -7.76 -24.80
CA CYS A 115 16.46 -7.20 -24.91
C CYS A 115 15.49 -7.86 -23.91
N PRO A 116 14.72 -7.08 -23.13
CA PRO A 116 13.79 -7.60 -22.13
C PRO A 116 12.46 -8.10 -22.72
N CYS A 117 12.25 -8.02 -24.04
CA CYS A 117 10.97 -8.38 -24.64
C CYS A 117 10.68 -9.88 -24.54
N THR A 118 9.39 -10.25 -24.55
CA THR A 118 8.95 -11.64 -24.40
C THR A 118 9.44 -12.56 -25.52
N VAL A 119 9.80 -12.03 -26.70
CA VAL A 119 10.31 -12.82 -27.83
C VAL A 119 11.81 -13.04 -27.77
N CYS A 120 12.59 -12.07 -27.28
CA CYS A 120 14.03 -12.20 -27.05
C CYS A 120 14.33 -13.05 -25.81
N ASN A 121 13.48 -12.97 -24.78
CA ASN A 121 13.74 -13.55 -23.46
C ASN A 121 12.88 -14.79 -23.14
N ALA A 122 12.21 -15.38 -24.14
CA ALA A 122 11.50 -16.65 -24.00
C ALA A 122 12.50 -17.82 -23.79
N ASN A 123 12.98 -18.01 -22.56
CA ASN A 123 13.72 -19.17 -22.04
C ASN A 123 14.49 -20.02 -23.09
N GLY A 124 15.75 -19.68 -23.31
CA GLY A 124 16.81 -20.67 -23.52
C GLY A 124 16.69 -21.65 -24.70
N LYS A 125 16.23 -21.21 -25.88
CA LYS A 125 16.52 -21.92 -27.14
C LYS A 125 17.70 -21.25 -27.83
N LYS A 126 18.84 -21.95 -27.86
CA LYS A 126 20.02 -21.59 -28.66
C LYS A 126 19.59 -21.26 -30.10
N PRO A 127 20.26 -20.32 -30.80
CA PRO A 127 20.05 -20.14 -32.23
C PRO A 127 20.38 -21.46 -32.93
N LEU A 128 19.42 -21.98 -33.69
CA LEU A 128 19.65 -23.09 -34.61
C LEU A 128 20.31 -22.54 -35.86
N GLY A 129 21.55 -22.97 -36.11
CA GLY A 129 22.05 -23.24 -37.45
C GLY A 129 23.33 -22.52 -37.87
N ILE A 130 24.48 -23.14 -37.61
CA ILE A 130 25.50 -23.40 -38.66
C ILE A 130 25.97 -24.85 -38.48
N GLN A 131 25.97 -25.59 -39.58
CA GLN A 131 26.35 -27.00 -39.71
C GLN A 131 27.88 -27.20 -39.77
N ASP A 132 28.27 -28.48 -39.72
CA ASP A 132 29.59 -29.08 -39.97
C ASP A 132 30.58 -29.09 -38.78
N SER A 133 31.26 -30.19 -38.40
CA SER A 133 31.34 -31.56 -38.93
C SER A 133 32.01 -32.48 -37.86
N ARG A 134 31.68 -33.78 -37.93
CA ARG A 134 32.41 -35.01 -37.48
C ARG A 134 33.57 -34.82 -36.46
N SER A 135 33.58 -35.50 -35.32
CA SER A 135 34.06 -36.89 -35.23
C SER A 135 33.79 -37.54 -33.86
N ALA A 136 33.70 -38.87 -33.88
CA ALA A 136 33.43 -39.74 -32.75
C ALA A 136 34.59 -39.84 -31.76
N SER A 137 34.29 -40.04 -30.47
CA SER A 137 34.96 -41.01 -29.58
C SER A 137 34.13 -41.17 -28.30
N ALA A 138 33.91 -42.43 -27.94
CA ALA A 138 33.28 -42.85 -26.71
C ALA A 138 34.18 -42.54 -25.51
N ASP A 139 33.61 -42.00 -24.43
CA ASP A 139 33.98 -42.50 -23.10
C ASP A 139 32.87 -42.26 -22.07
N SER A 140 32.78 -43.26 -21.21
CA SER A 140 31.92 -43.45 -20.07
C SER A 140 32.02 -42.34 -19.02
N SER A 141 30.90 -41.69 -18.70
CA SER A 141 30.62 -41.20 -17.35
C SER A 141 29.13 -40.84 -17.22
N VAL A 142 28.50 -41.42 -16.20
CA VAL A 142 27.17 -41.00 -15.73
C VAL A 142 27.27 -39.58 -15.16
N PRO A 143 26.34 -38.67 -15.49
CA PRO A 143 25.75 -37.89 -14.41
C PRO A 143 24.24 -37.62 -14.55
N ARG A 144 23.53 -37.95 -13.47
CA ARG A 144 22.59 -37.11 -12.72
C ARG A 144 21.62 -36.21 -13.51
N GLY A 145 20.34 -36.54 -13.36
CA GLY A 145 19.39 -35.62 -12.72
C GLY A 145 18.88 -34.45 -13.57
N ARG A 146 17.77 -34.70 -14.25
CA ARG A 146 16.82 -33.71 -14.78
C ARG A 146 16.50 -32.65 -13.70
N GLU A 147 16.93 -31.40 -13.91
CA GLU A 147 16.61 -30.27 -13.01
C GLU A 147 15.10 -30.05 -12.95
N LYS A 148 14.52 -30.46 -11.82
CA LYS A 148 13.20 -30.03 -11.36
C LYS A 148 13.36 -28.68 -10.67
N SER A 149 12.37 -27.82 -10.88
CA SER A 149 12.07 -26.58 -10.14
C SER A 149 12.64 -26.59 -8.71
N ARG A 150 13.60 -25.69 -8.45
CA ARG A 150 14.27 -25.49 -7.15
C ARG A 150 13.42 -24.77 -6.09
N LEU A 151 12.11 -24.57 -6.32
CA LEU A 151 11.23 -23.86 -5.37
C LEU A 151 10.57 -24.77 -4.31
N MET A 152 10.72 -26.10 -4.40
CA MET A 152 10.03 -27.04 -3.49
C MET A 152 10.94 -27.98 -2.69
N ASP A 153 12.26 -27.97 -2.89
CA ASP A 153 13.18 -28.75 -2.03
C ASP A 153 13.30 -28.15 -0.62
N SER A 154 12.91 -26.89 -0.41
CA SER A 154 12.80 -26.30 0.94
C SER A 154 11.56 -26.75 1.71
N VAL A 155 10.59 -27.43 1.08
CA VAL A 155 9.34 -27.90 1.73
C VAL A 155 9.34 -29.43 1.91
N ARG A 156 10.29 -30.15 1.31
CA ARG A 156 10.37 -31.61 1.40
C ARG A 156 11.33 -32.13 2.47
N ASP A 157 12.19 -31.28 3.01
CA ASP A 157 13.28 -31.74 3.88
C ASP A 157 13.10 -31.48 5.38
N ASP A 158 11.92 -31.06 5.83
CA ASP A 158 11.62 -31.03 7.27
C ASP A 158 10.29 -31.74 7.57
N LYS A 159 10.38 -32.70 8.50
CA LYS A 159 9.29 -33.48 9.09
C LYS A 159 8.03 -32.61 9.29
N ALA A 160 6.88 -33.09 8.80
CA ALA A 160 5.54 -32.62 9.17
C ALA A 160 5.47 -31.14 9.59
N GLY A 161 5.60 -30.22 8.63
CA GLY A 161 5.56 -28.79 8.91
C GLY A 161 4.41 -28.43 9.83
N LYS A 162 4.73 -27.81 10.97
CA LYS A 162 3.75 -27.40 11.97
C LYS A 162 2.71 -26.50 11.30
N VAL A 163 1.46 -26.88 11.48
CA VAL A 163 0.30 -26.18 10.94
C VAL A 163 -0.35 -25.40 12.06
N ASP A 164 -0.70 -24.13 11.90
CA ASP A 164 -1.42 -23.29 12.88
C ASP A 164 -2.77 -23.89 13.34
N GLU A 165 -3.51 -23.16 14.17
CA GLU A 165 -4.80 -23.59 14.71
C GLU A 165 -5.84 -23.89 13.61
N GLU A 166 -5.79 -23.14 12.51
CA GLU A 166 -6.63 -23.34 11.32
C GLU A 166 -6.08 -24.45 10.39
N GLY A 167 -4.85 -24.87 10.68
CA GLY A 167 -4.11 -25.88 9.98
C GLY A 167 -3.28 -25.33 8.80
N THR A 168 -3.19 -24.02 8.58
CA THR A 168 -2.30 -23.44 7.57
C THR A 168 -0.83 -23.59 8.01
N PRO A 169 0.14 -23.83 7.10
CA PRO A 169 1.54 -23.90 7.48
C PRO A 169 1.98 -22.63 8.22
N ASP A 170 2.57 -22.80 9.40
CA ASP A 170 3.05 -21.68 10.22
C ASP A 170 4.34 -21.12 9.63
N VAL A 171 4.19 -20.06 8.83
CA VAL A 171 5.30 -19.46 8.07
C VAL A 171 6.32 -18.81 9.00
N TYR A 172 5.88 -18.17 10.09
CA TYR A 172 6.79 -17.52 11.04
C TYR A 172 7.65 -18.54 11.76
N ARG A 173 7.04 -19.64 12.26
CA ARG A 173 7.80 -20.72 12.89
C ARG A 173 8.81 -21.33 11.92
N ALA A 174 8.41 -21.60 10.68
CA ALA A 174 9.31 -22.13 9.67
C ALA A 174 10.50 -21.20 9.39
N LEU A 175 10.28 -19.88 9.38
CA LEU A 175 11.33 -18.87 9.20
C LEU A 175 12.24 -18.77 10.42
N ILE A 176 11.71 -18.86 11.65
CA ILE A 176 12.49 -18.92 12.89
C ILE A 176 13.38 -20.17 12.92
N ASP A 177 12.83 -21.35 12.59
CA ASP A 177 13.60 -22.60 12.54
C ASP A 177 14.69 -22.56 11.45
N LYS A 178 14.40 -21.88 10.33
CA LYS A 178 15.40 -21.63 9.27
C LYS A 178 16.49 -20.66 9.74
N LEU A 179 16.14 -19.61 10.48
CA LEU A 179 17.10 -18.67 11.08
C LEU A 179 18.00 -19.40 12.09
N LYS A 180 17.43 -20.20 13.01
CA LYS A 180 18.16 -21.01 13.99
C LYS A 180 19.19 -21.93 13.33
N ARG A 181 18.86 -22.53 12.18
CA ARG A 181 19.76 -23.41 11.41
C ARG A 181 20.84 -22.67 10.63
N LYS A 182 20.51 -21.53 10.02
CA LYS A 182 21.42 -20.82 9.10
C LYS A 182 22.23 -19.70 9.75
N GLY A 183 21.87 -19.27 10.95
CA GLY A 183 22.45 -18.10 11.63
C GLY A 183 21.91 -16.78 11.10
N GLU A 184 21.76 -16.63 9.78
CA GLU A 184 21.23 -15.42 9.14
C GLU A 184 20.18 -15.74 8.07
N ILE A 185 19.20 -14.86 7.93
CA ILE A 185 18.17 -14.96 6.90
C ILE A 185 17.72 -13.57 6.43
N ASP A 186 17.41 -13.48 5.14
CA ASP A 186 16.55 -12.46 4.56
C ASP A 186 15.63 -13.20 3.57
N ALA A 187 14.32 -13.17 3.82
CA ALA A 187 13.37 -13.95 3.04
C ALA A 187 11.99 -13.28 2.98
N PRO A 188 11.32 -13.32 1.82
CA PRO A 188 9.94 -12.87 1.72
C PRO A 188 9.03 -13.76 2.57
N ILE A 189 7.96 -13.16 3.08
CA ILE A 189 6.88 -13.88 3.76
C ILE A 189 5.78 -14.15 2.74
N GLU A 190 5.55 -15.42 2.46
CA GLU A 190 4.53 -15.87 1.53
C GLU A 190 3.72 -17.00 2.17
N GLU A 191 2.39 -16.93 2.03
CA GLU A 191 1.47 -17.96 2.51
C GLU A 191 0.72 -18.57 1.34
N PRO A 192 1.40 -19.22 0.37
CA PRO A 192 0.74 -19.80 -0.80
C PRO A 192 -0.22 -20.94 -0.43
N MET A 193 -0.24 -21.40 0.81
CA MET A 193 -1.20 -22.41 1.28
C MET A 193 -2.42 -21.81 1.99
N SER A 194 -2.50 -20.47 2.12
CA SER A 194 -3.65 -19.73 2.63
C SER A 194 -4.45 -19.17 1.45
N MET A 195 -5.74 -19.50 1.35
CA MET A 195 -6.60 -18.91 0.33
C MET A 195 -6.88 -17.43 0.62
N ASP A 196 -7.04 -17.07 1.89
CA ASP A 196 -7.27 -15.69 2.30
C ASP A 196 -6.08 -14.81 1.86
N TRP A 197 -4.84 -15.26 2.13
CA TRP A 197 -3.64 -14.56 1.66
C TRP A 197 -3.60 -14.43 0.13
N ARG A 198 -3.95 -15.49 -0.62
CA ARG A 198 -3.98 -15.47 -2.09
C ARG A 198 -5.00 -14.47 -2.65
N VAL A 199 -6.21 -14.44 -2.06
CA VAL A 199 -7.32 -13.60 -2.51
C VAL A 199 -7.04 -12.13 -2.17
N GLU A 200 -6.52 -11.85 -0.98
CA GLU A 200 -6.26 -10.49 -0.52
C GLU A 200 -5.03 -9.86 -1.18
N ARG A 201 -4.08 -10.66 -1.70
CA ARG A 201 -2.80 -10.15 -2.20
C ARG A 201 -2.94 -9.02 -3.21
N LYS A 202 -3.74 -9.22 -4.27
CA LYS A 202 -3.89 -8.21 -5.33
C LYS A 202 -4.64 -6.96 -4.84
N PRO A 203 -5.85 -7.06 -4.26
CA PRO A 203 -6.56 -5.90 -3.75
C PRO A 203 -5.75 -5.10 -2.72
N LEU A 204 -5.02 -5.78 -1.83
CA LEU A 204 -4.18 -5.14 -0.83
C LEU A 204 -3.06 -4.31 -1.47
N GLN A 205 -2.37 -4.83 -2.48
CA GLN A 205 -1.31 -4.07 -3.17
C GLN A 205 -1.88 -2.85 -3.92
N VAL A 206 -3.04 -2.99 -4.56
CA VAL A 206 -3.74 -1.86 -5.22
C VAL A 206 -4.12 -0.79 -4.19
N MET A 207 -4.69 -1.19 -3.06
CA MET A 207 -5.04 -0.28 -1.97
C MET A 207 -3.82 0.46 -1.44
N LEU A 208 -2.72 -0.26 -1.16
CA LEU A 208 -1.48 0.34 -0.65
C LEU A 208 -0.86 1.31 -1.65
N GLN A 209 -0.86 0.98 -2.93
CA GLN A 209 -0.32 1.86 -3.97
C GLN A 209 -1.15 3.14 -4.13
N ARG A 210 -2.48 3.03 -4.09
CA ARG A 210 -3.38 4.18 -4.09
C ARG A 210 -3.13 5.09 -2.88
N CYS A 211 -3.05 4.50 -1.68
CA CYS A 211 -2.86 5.29 -0.46
C CYS A 211 -1.51 6.04 -0.39
N ARG A 212 -0.50 5.62 -1.17
CA ARG A 212 0.82 6.31 -1.24
C ARG A 212 0.77 7.65 -1.96
N THR A 213 -0.15 7.83 -2.90
CA THR A 213 -0.30 9.07 -3.68
C THR A 213 -1.48 9.90 -3.23
N GLN A 214 -2.31 9.34 -2.33
CA GLN A 214 -3.52 9.96 -1.84
C GLN A 214 -3.20 10.90 -0.68
N ALA A 215 -3.83 12.08 -0.65
CA ALA A 215 -3.67 13.03 0.43
C ALA A 215 -4.09 12.42 1.79
N PRO A 216 -3.36 12.69 2.89
CA PRO A 216 -3.58 12.02 4.16
C PRO A 216 -4.93 12.30 4.81
N TRP A 217 -5.63 13.39 4.47
CA TRP A 217 -6.99 13.68 4.96
C TRP A 217 -8.08 12.79 4.37
N ILE A 218 -7.79 12.04 3.30
CA ILE A 218 -8.81 11.18 2.70
C ILE A 218 -8.97 9.90 3.54
N PRO A 219 -10.20 9.51 3.89
CA PRO A 219 -10.46 8.25 4.60
C PRO A 219 -9.97 7.03 3.79
N ARG A 220 -9.24 6.14 4.46
CA ARG A 220 -8.73 4.89 3.89
C ARG A 220 -9.65 3.73 4.28
N GLN A 221 -9.63 2.66 3.48
CA GLN A 221 -10.37 1.45 3.79
C GLN A 221 -9.93 0.89 5.15
N GLY A 222 -10.89 0.44 5.97
CA GLY A 222 -10.65 -0.07 7.32
C GLY A 222 -10.52 1.01 8.42
N GLU A 223 -10.52 2.30 8.06
CA GLU A 223 -10.50 3.40 9.03
C GLU A 223 -11.88 3.65 9.64
N ILE A 224 -11.88 4.25 10.83
CA ILE A 224 -13.08 4.70 11.52
C ILE A 224 -13.25 6.20 11.29
N VAL A 225 -14.43 6.58 10.85
CA VAL A 225 -14.82 7.97 10.65
C VAL A 225 -16.06 8.29 11.46
N LEU A 226 -16.22 9.56 11.82
CA LEU A 226 -17.55 10.09 12.12
C LEU A 226 -18.28 10.33 10.80
N PHE A 227 -19.56 9.99 10.75
CA PHE A 227 -20.38 10.21 9.57
C PHE A 227 -21.84 10.47 9.92
N VAL A 228 -22.55 11.15 9.03
CA VAL A 228 -24.01 11.26 9.07
C VAL A 228 -24.64 10.34 8.04
N LEU A 229 -25.78 9.71 8.36
CA LEU A 229 -26.49 8.88 7.40
C LEU A 229 -27.18 9.74 6.34
N SER A 230 -27.89 10.79 6.73
CA SER A 230 -28.61 11.65 5.80
C SER A 230 -28.68 13.05 6.37
N ILE A 231 -28.49 14.03 5.50
CA ILE A 231 -28.86 15.41 5.78
C ILE A 231 -30.27 15.61 5.22
N PRO A 232 -31.21 16.23 5.95
CA PRO A 232 -32.53 16.52 5.40
C PRO A 232 -32.43 17.49 4.21
N GLU A 233 -33.40 17.43 3.31
CA GLU A 233 -33.40 18.26 2.09
C GLU A 233 -33.29 19.76 2.41
N GLY A 234 -32.52 20.48 1.59
CA GLY A 234 -32.27 21.92 1.73
C GLY A 234 -31.32 22.32 2.87
N ARG A 235 -30.72 21.35 3.56
CA ARG A 235 -29.79 21.60 4.67
C ARG A 235 -28.37 21.17 4.32
N GLU A 236 -27.42 21.80 4.99
CA GLU A 236 -25.99 21.52 4.88
C GLU A 236 -25.35 21.42 6.27
N ILE A 237 -24.26 20.67 6.39
CA ILE A 237 -23.46 20.66 7.62
C ILE A 237 -22.49 21.83 7.56
N VAL A 238 -22.70 22.81 8.44
CA VAL A 238 -21.87 24.01 8.52
C VAL A 238 -21.27 24.12 9.91
N PHE A 239 -20.07 24.66 9.97
CA PHE A 239 -19.43 25.01 11.23
C PHE A 239 -19.89 26.41 11.67
N ASP A 240 -20.62 26.48 12.78
CA ASP A 240 -21.08 27.73 13.37
C ASP A 240 -19.92 28.40 14.11
N TYR A 241 -19.52 29.58 13.62
CA TYR A 241 -18.37 30.33 14.11
C TYR A 241 -18.56 30.86 15.53
N ASP A 242 -19.80 31.20 15.91
CA ASP A 242 -20.10 31.86 17.18
C ASP A 242 -20.10 30.85 18.33
N THR A 243 -20.67 29.66 18.08
CA THR A 243 -20.71 28.57 19.06
C THR A 243 -19.48 27.65 18.96
N SER A 244 -18.75 27.67 17.84
CA SER A 244 -17.70 26.69 17.50
C SER A 244 -18.22 25.26 17.43
N GLU A 245 -19.44 25.07 16.93
CA GLU A 245 -20.14 23.78 16.86
C GLU A 245 -20.52 23.44 15.41
N TYR A 246 -20.64 22.15 15.09
CA TYR A 246 -21.23 21.72 13.83
C TYR A 246 -22.75 21.72 13.93
N ARG A 247 -23.42 22.42 13.01
CA ARG A 247 -24.88 22.56 12.98
C ARG A 247 -25.42 22.31 11.58
N LEU A 248 -26.68 21.93 11.50
CA LEU A 248 -27.42 21.94 10.24
C LEU A 248 -27.79 23.38 9.89
N TYR A 249 -27.43 23.84 8.70
CA TYR A 249 -27.77 25.16 8.19
C TYR A 249 -28.78 25.01 7.06
N HIS A 250 -29.88 25.76 7.14
CA HIS A 250 -30.89 25.78 6.08
C HIS A 250 -30.72 27.06 5.25
N ALA A 251 -30.19 26.92 4.03
CA ALA A 251 -29.79 28.05 3.20
C ALA A 251 -30.96 28.98 2.82
N ALA A 252 -32.17 28.44 2.67
CA ALA A 252 -33.34 29.24 2.26
C ALA A 252 -33.92 30.11 3.39
N SER A 253 -33.74 29.72 4.66
CA SER A 253 -34.17 30.54 5.81
C SER A 253 -33.02 31.25 6.51
N GLU A 254 -31.78 30.99 6.11
CA GLU A 254 -30.56 31.52 6.73
C GLU A 254 -30.47 31.25 8.24
N THR A 255 -30.96 30.08 8.67
CA THR A 255 -31.00 29.70 10.10
C THR A 255 -30.18 28.46 10.38
N TYR A 256 -29.49 28.48 11.53
CA TYR A 256 -28.93 27.27 12.14
C TYR A 256 -30.03 26.50 12.88
N GLU A 257 -30.04 25.19 12.67
CA GLU A 257 -30.96 24.25 13.31
C GLU A 257 -30.19 23.35 14.29
N ASP A 258 -30.69 22.14 14.51
CA ASP A 258 -30.11 21.12 15.40
C ASP A 258 -28.74 20.62 14.93
N SER A 259 -28.05 19.93 15.83
CA SER A 259 -26.77 19.28 15.54
C SER A 259 -26.94 18.10 14.59
N PRO A 260 -25.96 17.83 13.69
CA PRO A 260 -26.01 16.66 12.84
C PRO A 260 -26.01 15.36 13.66
N ALA A 261 -26.78 14.37 13.20
CA ALA A 261 -26.89 13.06 13.84
C ALA A 261 -25.65 12.19 13.57
N TRP A 262 -24.53 12.55 14.20
CA TRP A 262 -23.25 11.88 14.04
C TRP A 262 -23.28 10.43 14.53
N ARG A 263 -22.65 9.56 13.76
CA ARG A 263 -22.37 8.15 14.09
C ARG A 263 -20.90 7.88 13.83
N ALA A 264 -20.40 6.78 14.36
CA ALA A 264 -19.08 6.27 14.00
C ALA A 264 -19.23 5.01 13.15
N GLY A 265 -18.39 4.87 12.12
CA GLY A 265 -18.46 3.74 11.22
C GLY A 265 -17.12 3.45 10.55
N VAL A 266 -17.03 2.26 9.98
CA VAL A 266 -15.84 1.74 9.29
C VAL A 266 -16.00 1.98 7.80
N VAL A 267 -14.98 2.56 7.18
CA VAL A 267 -14.92 2.73 5.72
C VAL A 267 -14.63 1.36 5.10
N THR A 268 -15.62 0.77 4.42
CA THR A 268 -15.46 -0.55 3.80
C THR A 268 -15.18 -0.48 2.31
N GLN A 269 -15.57 0.63 1.66
CA GLN A 269 -15.24 0.93 0.27
C GLN A 269 -14.99 2.43 0.12
N VAL A 270 -14.06 2.78 -0.77
CA VAL A 270 -13.73 4.16 -1.12
C VAL A 270 -14.21 4.45 -2.56
N PRO A 271 -14.39 5.74 -2.94
CA PRO A 271 -14.81 6.11 -4.28
C PRO A 271 -13.90 5.56 -5.38
N THR A 272 -14.44 5.38 -6.59
CA THR A 272 -13.66 5.10 -7.80
C THR A 272 -13.38 6.37 -8.60
N GLU A 273 -14.23 7.39 -8.49
CA GLU A 273 -14.04 8.67 -9.19
C GLU A 273 -12.96 9.54 -8.54
N GLU A 274 -11.96 9.96 -9.33
CA GLU A 274 -10.88 10.85 -8.89
C GLU A 274 -11.39 12.19 -8.33
N LYS A 275 -12.45 12.74 -8.92
CA LYS A 275 -13.09 14.00 -8.46
C LYS A 275 -13.58 13.94 -7.02
N SER A 276 -13.84 12.75 -6.48
CA SER A 276 -14.29 12.56 -5.10
C SER A 276 -13.22 12.96 -4.08
N TYR A 277 -11.97 13.09 -4.54
CA TYR A 277 -10.78 13.37 -3.73
C TYR A 277 -10.31 14.82 -3.82
N GLU A 278 -11.13 15.75 -4.32
CA GLU A 278 -10.83 17.18 -4.27
C GLU A 278 -11.05 17.73 -2.85
N VAL A 279 -10.12 18.56 -2.37
CA VAL A 279 -10.11 19.06 -0.98
C VAL A 279 -11.37 19.88 -0.62
N PHE A 280 -11.95 20.58 -1.59
CA PHE A 280 -13.18 21.36 -1.39
C PHE A 280 -14.41 20.49 -1.09
N ASN A 281 -14.37 19.20 -1.45
CA ASN A 281 -15.45 18.24 -1.16
C ASN A 281 -15.53 17.89 0.33
N LEU A 282 -14.62 18.39 1.17
CA LEU A 282 -14.71 18.28 2.63
C LEU A 282 -15.86 19.09 3.22
N VAL A 283 -16.28 20.14 2.52
CA VAL A 283 -17.31 21.09 2.99
C VAL A 283 -18.44 21.29 1.97
N MET A 284 -18.30 20.80 0.74
CA MET A 284 -19.32 20.93 -0.31
C MET A 284 -19.62 19.58 -0.98
N GLU A 285 -20.81 19.47 -1.56
CA GLU A 285 -21.13 18.36 -2.46
C GLU A 285 -20.66 18.68 -3.89
N PRO A 286 -19.73 17.90 -4.47
CA PRO A 286 -19.34 18.08 -5.86
C PRO A 286 -20.39 17.57 -6.84
N SER A 287 -20.36 18.11 -8.06
CA SER A 287 -21.13 17.57 -9.19
C SER A 287 -20.47 16.32 -9.77
N HIS A 288 -20.98 15.15 -9.38
CA HIS A 288 -20.54 13.85 -9.90
C HIS A 288 -21.32 13.42 -11.14
N LYS A 289 -20.66 12.63 -12.01
CA LYS A 289 -21.33 12.02 -13.17
C LYS A 289 -22.01 10.71 -12.80
N LEU A 290 -21.39 9.94 -11.90
CA LEU A 290 -21.94 8.69 -11.38
C LEU A 290 -22.69 8.92 -10.07
N GLY A 291 -23.51 7.94 -9.69
CA GLY A 291 -24.19 7.94 -8.41
C GLY A 291 -23.22 7.82 -7.22
N VAL A 292 -23.72 8.16 -6.03
CA VAL A 292 -22.96 8.14 -4.77
C VAL A 292 -22.39 6.76 -4.43
N ASN A 293 -22.91 5.68 -5.02
CA ASN A 293 -22.34 4.34 -4.90
C ASN A 293 -20.96 4.17 -5.58
N TYR A 294 -20.60 5.05 -6.51
CA TYR A 294 -19.28 5.10 -7.17
C TYR A 294 -18.44 6.30 -6.70
N SER A 295 -19.08 7.44 -6.41
CA SER A 295 -18.41 8.67 -6.00
C SER A 295 -18.31 8.88 -4.48
N GLY A 296 -19.03 8.10 -3.69
CA GLY A 296 -19.07 8.20 -2.23
C GLY A 296 -18.31 7.08 -1.51
N PHE A 297 -18.12 7.25 -0.21
CA PHE A 297 -17.54 6.27 0.68
C PHE A 297 -18.63 5.35 1.22
N ARG A 298 -18.43 4.03 1.14
CA ARG A 298 -19.29 3.10 1.86
C ARG A 298 -18.82 3.03 3.31
N VAL A 299 -19.69 3.47 4.22
CA VAL A 299 -19.43 3.43 5.66
C VAL A 299 -20.44 2.50 6.33
N GLU A 300 -19.94 1.51 7.07
CA GLU A 300 -20.75 0.60 7.89
C GLU A 300 -20.71 1.03 9.36
N SER A 301 -21.86 1.12 10.02
CA SER A 301 -21.91 1.55 11.42
C SER A 301 -21.14 0.59 12.33
N LEU A 302 -20.36 1.12 13.28
CA LEU A 302 -19.52 0.28 14.12
C LEU A 302 -20.33 -0.40 15.25
N PRO A 303 -20.40 -1.74 15.30
CA PRO A 303 -21.11 -2.46 16.36
C PRO A 303 -20.39 -2.38 17.71
N ASP A 304 -21.05 -2.79 18.80
CA ASP A 304 -20.41 -2.86 20.11
C ASP A 304 -19.34 -3.95 20.09
N PRO A 305 -18.04 -3.62 20.22
CA PRO A 305 -16.95 -4.60 20.18
C PRO A 305 -16.90 -5.51 21.42
N ASN A 306 -17.68 -5.21 22.46
CA ASN A 306 -17.79 -6.03 23.66
C ASN A 306 -19.08 -6.85 23.72
N GLY A 307 -20.03 -6.57 22.82
CA GLY A 307 -21.33 -7.21 22.73
C GLY A 307 -21.37 -8.32 21.68
N GLU A 308 -22.28 -9.28 21.85
CA GLU A 308 -22.50 -10.35 20.86
C GLU A 308 -23.40 -9.89 19.70
N GLU A 309 -24.24 -8.87 19.95
CA GLU A 309 -25.16 -8.30 18.98
C GLU A 309 -24.41 -7.36 18.02
N LYS A 310 -24.42 -7.69 16.73
CA LYS A 310 -23.75 -6.92 15.68
C LYS A 310 -24.71 -6.44 14.58
N SER A 311 -26.02 -6.36 14.83
CA SER A 311 -26.97 -6.05 13.74
C SER A 311 -26.81 -4.63 13.22
N VAL A 312 -26.39 -3.69 14.08
CA VAL A 312 -26.11 -2.30 13.68
C VAL A 312 -25.06 -2.22 12.57
N GLN A 313 -24.17 -3.21 12.47
CA GLN A 313 -23.20 -3.27 11.39
C GLN A 313 -23.84 -3.35 10.00
N LYS A 314 -25.03 -3.95 9.89
CA LYS A 314 -25.77 -4.02 8.61
C LYS A 314 -26.28 -2.64 8.17
N GLN A 315 -26.27 -1.65 9.05
CA GLN A 315 -26.60 -0.27 8.71
C GLN A 315 -25.39 0.38 8.03
N TYR A 316 -25.37 0.33 6.71
CA TYR A 316 -24.36 0.98 5.88
C TYR A 316 -24.97 2.03 4.97
N LYS A 317 -24.15 2.97 4.52
CA LYS A 317 -24.54 3.92 3.48
C LYS A 317 -23.33 4.36 2.67
N TYR A 318 -23.57 4.64 1.39
CA TYR A 318 -22.65 5.41 0.57
C TYR A 318 -22.87 6.90 0.84
N VAL A 319 -21.84 7.58 1.30
CA VAL A 319 -21.91 9.00 1.69
C VAL A 319 -20.85 9.82 0.97
N PRO A 320 -21.17 11.06 0.54
CA PRO A 320 -20.17 11.99 0.03
C PRO A 320 -19.11 12.31 1.08
N LEU A 321 -17.97 12.84 0.66
CA LEU A 321 -16.86 13.16 1.56
C LEU A 321 -17.26 14.13 2.68
N HIS A 322 -18.01 15.21 2.38
CA HIS A 322 -18.41 16.22 3.38
C HIS A 322 -19.34 15.67 4.47
N TYR A 323 -19.92 14.48 4.30
CA TYR A 323 -20.70 13.79 5.34
C TYR A 323 -19.80 13.09 6.38
N THR A 324 -18.50 13.02 6.13
CA THR A 324 -17.53 12.30 6.97
C THR A 324 -16.53 13.22 7.63
N ARG A 325 -16.01 12.82 8.78
CA ARG A 325 -14.89 13.47 9.46
C ARG A 325 -13.98 12.41 10.09
N PRO A 326 -12.65 12.65 10.18
CA PRO A 326 -11.77 11.73 10.91
C PRO A 326 -12.22 11.56 12.35
N PHE A 327 -12.29 10.31 12.81
CA PHE A 327 -12.69 10.03 14.20
C PHE A 327 -11.71 10.62 15.22
N ALA A 328 -10.46 10.89 14.83
CA ALA A 328 -9.48 11.58 15.67
C ALA A 328 -9.98 12.92 16.23
N PHE A 329 -10.93 13.58 15.55
CA PHE A 329 -11.49 14.87 15.96
C PHE A 329 -12.87 14.76 16.63
N TYR A 330 -13.27 13.57 17.12
CA TYR A 330 -14.64 13.37 17.59
C TYR A 330 -15.04 14.35 18.70
N GLN A 331 -14.12 14.73 19.58
CA GLN A 331 -14.41 15.62 20.69
C GLN A 331 -14.66 17.05 20.21
N GLU A 332 -13.91 17.52 19.22
CA GLU A 332 -14.12 18.82 18.58
C GLU A 332 -15.41 18.84 17.76
N ILE A 333 -15.71 17.75 17.05
CA ILE A 333 -16.90 17.65 16.19
C ILE A 333 -18.19 17.56 17.00
N LEU A 334 -18.16 16.86 18.14
CA LEU A 334 -19.31 16.68 19.03
C LEU A 334 -19.41 17.78 20.10
N ARG A 335 -18.63 18.85 19.99
CA ARG A 335 -18.72 20.01 20.89
C ARG A 335 -20.16 20.55 20.88
N GLY A 336 -20.68 20.85 22.06
CA GLY A 336 -22.06 21.30 22.24
C GLY A 336 -23.09 20.18 22.37
N ILE A 337 -22.75 18.94 21.99
CA ILE A 337 -23.66 17.79 22.05
C ILE A 337 -23.41 17.01 23.35
N PRO A 338 -24.39 16.94 24.27
CA PRO A 338 -24.26 16.16 25.50
C PRO A 338 -23.95 14.70 25.22
N ARG A 339 -23.12 14.07 26.05
CA ARG A 339 -22.63 12.70 25.84
C ARG A 339 -23.75 11.66 25.80
N GLU A 340 -24.80 11.87 26.59
CA GLU A 340 -26.03 11.07 26.62
C GLU A 340 -26.80 11.08 25.29
N SER A 341 -26.60 12.11 24.47
CA SER A 341 -27.20 12.25 23.14
C SER A 341 -26.32 11.64 22.03
N TRP A 342 -25.11 11.17 22.36
CA TRP A 342 -24.24 10.55 21.37
C TRP A 342 -24.81 9.21 20.92
N HIS A 343 -24.74 8.93 19.61
CA HIS A 343 -25.08 7.62 19.10
C HIS A 343 -24.11 6.55 19.65
N ALA A 344 -24.62 5.38 20.05
CA ALA A 344 -23.84 4.33 20.71
C ALA A 344 -22.57 3.92 19.96
N THR A 345 -22.61 3.96 18.62
CA THR A 345 -21.46 3.68 17.74
C THR A 345 -20.23 4.53 18.06
N ILE A 346 -20.41 5.76 18.55
CA ILE A 346 -19.30 6.66 18.92
C ILE A 346 -18.56 6.09 20.13
N THR A 347 -19.31 5.61 21.14
CA THR A 347 -18.72 4.94 22.31
C THR A 347 -18.08 3.61 21.91
N ASN A 348 -18.68 2.87 20.97
CA ASN A 348 -18.08 1.65 20.41
C ASN A 348 -16.72 1.94 19.76
N ALA A 349 -16.61 3.05 19.02
CA ALA A 349 -15.36 3.47 18.40
C ALA A 349 -14.32 3.86 19.44
N MET A 350 -14.72 4.58 20.50
CA MET A 350 -13.83 4.85 21.64
C MET A 350 -13.31 3.56 22.28
N THR A 351 -14.15 2.53 22.42
CA THR A 351 -13.75 1.24 23.02
C THR A 351 -12.58 0.58 22.31
N ILE A 352 -12.40 0.77 21.00
CA ILE A 352 -11.31 0.14 20.24
C ILE A 352 -10.09 1.02 19.99
N MET A 353 -10.03 2.24 20.54
CA MET A 353 -8.94 3.20 20.23
C MET A 353 -7.55 2.78 20.72
N SER A 354 -7.46 1.88 21.71
CA SER A 354 -6.22 1.23 22.16
C SER A 354 -6.09 -0.18 21.59
N SER A 355 -6.33 -0.31 20.29
CA SER A 355 -6.06 -1.53 19.52
C SER A 355 -5.14 -1.24 18.33
N PHE A 356 -4.38 -2.25 17.89
CA PHE A 356 -3.60 -2.16 16.67
C PHE A 356 -3.53 -3.51 15.94
N SER A 357 -3.26 -3.45 14.63
CA SER A 357 -2.99 -4.61 13.78
C SER A 357 -2.01 -4.24 12.66
N LEU A 358 -1.09 -5.16 12.34
CA LEU A 358 -0.06 -4.95 11.31
C LEU A 358 -0.61 -5.27 9.92
N VAL A 359 -0.17 -4.53 8.90
CA VAL A 359 -0.63 -4.66 7.51
C VAL A 359 0.53 -5.06 6.60
N ASP A 360 0.28 -6.06 5.77
CA ASP A 360 1.22 -6.61 4.77
C ASP A 360 2.59 -6.94 5.39
N ARG A 361 2.64 -7.99 6.22
CA ARG A 361 3.87 -8.56 6.79
C ARG A 361 4.63 -9.28 5.66
N PHE A 362 5.56 -8.58 5.00
CA PHE A 362 6.05 -8.98 3.67
C PHE A 362 7.46 -9.56 3.65
N ASN A 363 8.30 -9.28 4.66
CA ASN A 363 9.68 -9.75 4.70
C ASN A 363 10.12 -10.12 6.11
N PHE A 364 10.86 -11.20 6.24
CA PHE A 364 11.49 -11.67 7.47
C PHE A 364 13.00 -11.61 7.32
N ARG A 365 13.66 -10.85 8.20
CA ARG A 365 15.13 -10.69 8.20
C ARG A 365 15.66 -10.83 9.62
N GLY A 366 16.81 -11.45 9.80
CA GLY A 366 17.37 -11.60 11.14
C GLY A 366 18.74 -12.23 11.17
N SER A 367 19.41 -12.07 12.31
CA SER A 367 20.62 -12.78 12.69
C SER A 367 20.37 -13.38 14.08
N TRP A 368 20.54 -14.69 14.22
CA TRP A 368 20.12 -15.43 15.40
C TRP A 368 20.78 -14.88 16.69
N PRO A 369 20.03 -14.63 17.78
CA PRO A 369 18.65 -15.03 18.06
C PRO A 369 17.61 -13.91 17.88
N GLU A 370 17.85 -12.95 16.98
CA GLU A 370 16.97 -11.82 16.74
C GLU A 370 16.46 -11.81 15.30
N ALA A 371 15.21 -11.35 15.13
CA ALA A 371 14.62 -11.18 13.82
C ALA A 371 13.67 -9.99 13.78
N VAL A 372 13.39 -9.53 12.58
CA VAL A 372 12.40 -8.50 12.29
C VAL A 372 11.48 -8.96 11.16
N VAL A 373 10.20 -8.68 11.33
CA VAL A 373 9.18 -8.80 10.30
C VAL A 373 8.84 -7.39 9.81
N ASN A 374 9.18 -7.09 8.55
CA ASN A 374 8.88 -5.82 7.93
C ASN A 374 7.40 -5.79 7.51
N CYS A 375 6.73 -4.69 7.82
CA CYS A 375 5.33 -4.43 7.52
C CYS A 375 5.19 -3.17 6.67
N ARG A 376 4.18 -3.09 5.80
CA ARG A 376 3.93 -1.88 5.01
C ARG A 376 3.01 -0.88 5.73
N GLY A 377 2.24 -1.35 6.70
CA GLY A 377 1.34 -0.50 7.47
C GLY A 377 1.00 -1.05 8.84
N ILE A 378 0.26 -0.25 9.59
CA ILE A 378 -0.31 -0.56 10.89
C ILE A 378 -1.60 0.23 11.07
N TYR A 379 -2.67 -0.45 11.49
CA TYR A 379 -3.84 0.23 12.03
C TYR A 379 -3.57 0.57 13.50
N ILE A 380 -3.84 1.80 13.91
CA ILE A 380 -3.79 2.22 15.32
C ILE A 380 -5.12 2.90 15.64
N GLY A 381 -5.95 2.24 16.45
CA GLY A 381 -7.29 2.71 16.79
C GLY A 381 -8.13 2.93 15.53
N ALA A 382 -8.38 4.20 15.19
CA ALA A 382 -9.21 4.62 14.06
C ALA A 382 -8.48 4.70 12.71
N GLU A 383 -7.16 4.81 12.68
CA GLU A 383 -6.42 5.22 11.48
C GLU A 383 -5.50 4.13 10.93
N LEU A 384 -5.33 4.10 9.61
CA LEU A 384 -4.34 3.30 8.90
C LEU A 384 -3.10 4.15 8.63
N ILE A 385 -1.96 3.72 9.18
CA ILE A 385 -0.66 4.36 9.00
C ILE A 385 0.21 3.48 8.12
N LEU A 386 0.83 4.08 7.10
CA LEU A 386 1.65 3.40 6.11
C LEU A 386 3.11 3.90 6.13
N VAL A 387 4.01 3.09 5.60
CA VAL A 387 5.38 3.54 5.29
C VAL A 387 5.31 4.64 4.22
N GLY A 388 5.90 5.80 4.52
CA GLY A 388 5.83 7.02 3.72
C GLY A 388 4.95 8.11 4.33
N ASP A 389 4.03 7.76 5.24
CA ASP A 389 3.18 8.76 5.90
C ASP A 389 3.98 9.66 6.86
N ALA A 390 3.51 10.90 7.02
CA ALA A 390 3.82 11.74 8.16
C ALA A 390 2.82 11.49 9.30
N VAL A 391 3.32 11.27 10.51
CA VAL A 391 2.48 11.06 11.71
C VAL A 391 2.85 12.01 12.83
N ARG A 392 1.84 12.44 13.60
CA ARG A 392 2.01 13.27 14.78
C ARG A 392 2.40 12.41 15.97
N LEU A 393 3.32 12.89 16.80
CA LEU A 393 3.80 12.19 17.97
C LEU A 393 3.22 12.78 19.25
N LEU A 394 2.94 11.90 20.20
CA LEU A 394 2.63 12.31 21.56
C LEU A 394 3.86 13.00 22.18
N PRO A 395 3.64 14.12 22.89
CA PRO A 395 4.70 14.78 23.62
C PRO A 395 5.31 13.82 24.67
N PRO A 396 6.58 14.01 25.05
CA PRO A 396 7.19 13.28 26.16
C PRO A 396 6.33 13.39 27.44
N SER A 397 6.32 12.34 28.26
CA SER A 397 5.43 12.21 29.43
C SER A 397 5.56 13.35 30.45
N GLU A 398 6.73 13.97 30.53
CA GLU A 398 7.00 15.13 31.39
C GLU A 398 6.20 16.39 31.00
N LYS A 399 5.55 16.40 29.82
CA LYS A 399 4.79 17.52 29.28
C LYS A 399 3.28 17.25 29.14
N GLN A 400 2.74 16.25 29.83
CA GLN A 400 1.33 15.85 29.75
C GLN A 400 0.36 16.80 30.50
N GLY A 401 0.52 18.12 30.28
CA GLY A 401 -0.44 19.18 30.61
C GLY A 401 -1.29 19.56 29.39
N ASN A 402 -1.76 20.81 29.30
CA ASN A 402 -2.44 21.33 28.10
C ASN A 402 -1.53 21.18 26.87
N ILE A 403 -1.86 20.25 25.98
CA ILE A 403 -1.03 19.92 24.81
C ILE A 403 -1.13 21.06 23.81
N THR A 404 -0.01 21.74 23.58
CA THR A 404 0.06 22.74 22.53
C THR A 404 0.74 22.16 21.29
N SER A 405 0.55 22.81 20.15
CA SER A 405 1.13 22.32 18.92
C SER A 405 2.66 22.40 18.84
N VAL A 406 3.33 23.23 19.65
CA VAL A 406 4.80 23.24 19.75
C VAL A 406 5.35 22.03 20.53
N ASP A 407 4.47 21.29 21.21
CA ASP A 407 4.80 20.04 21.89
C ASP A 407 4.66 18.82 20.97
N ILE A 408 4.09 18.99 19.77
CA ILE A 408 3.84 17.91 18.82
C ILE A 408 4.93 17.89 17.77
N ASP A 409 5.77 16.86 17.86
CA ASP A 409 6.70 16.50 16.79
C ASP A 409 5.97 15.68 15.71
N VAL A 410 6.53 15.69 14.50
CA VAL A 410 6.06 14.89 13.37
C VAL A 410 7.14 13.88 12.98
N LEU A 411 6.75 12.65 12.65
CA LEU A 411 7.65 11.61 12.14
C LEU A 411 7.25 11.24 10.72
N HIS A 412 8.19 11.37 9.78
CA HIS A 412 8.06 10.78 8.45
C HIS A 412 8.51 9.32 8.50
N ILE A 413 7.56 8.40 8.35
CA ILE A 413 7.79 6.97 8.52
C ILE A 413 8.61 6.41 7.36
N LYS A 414 9.70 5.73 7.69
CA LYS A 414 10.56 5.00 6.74
C LYS A 414 10.45 3.49 6.89
N SER A 415 10.04 2.99 8.05
CA SER A 415 9.88 1.55 8.28
C SER A 415 8.95 1.26 9.45
N ILE A 416 8.14 0.21 9.33
CA ILE A 416 7.32 -0.37 10.39
C ILE A 416 7.76 -1.83 10.54
N ARG A 417 8.12 -2.23 11.76
CA ARG A 417 8.71 -3.55 12.02
C ARG A 417 8.09 -4.18 13.26
N LEU A 418 7.91 -5.49 13.20
CA LEU A 418 7.72 -6.33 14.37
C LEU A 418 9.07 -6.98 14.69
N THR A 419 9.69 -6.59 15.79
CA THR A 419 10.96 -7.13 16.29
C THR A 419 10.68 -8.35 17.17
N LEU A 420 11.42 -9.41 16.94
CA LEU A 420 11.44 -10.65 17.71
C LEU A 420 12.81 -10.77 18.38
N THR A 421 12.85 -10.80 19.72
CA THR A 421 14.11 -10.93 20.48
C THR A 421 14.06 -12.10 21.45
N ASN A 422 15.24 -12.62 21.79
CA ASN A 422 15.42 -13.80 22.63
C ASN A 422 14.78 -15.07 22.04
N LEU A 423 14.87 -15.27 20.71
CA LEU A 423 14.35 -16.48 20.05
C LEU A 423 15.04 -17.77 20.53
N ASP A 424 16.23 -17.67 21.11
CA ASP A 424 16.96 -18.76 21.75
C ASP A 424 16.29 -19.30 23.01
N ARG A 425 15.42 -18.51 23.65
CA ARG A 425 14.62 -18.94 24.80
C ARG A 425 13.37 -19.73 24.38
N ALA A 426 13.09 -19.79 23.09
CA ALA A 426 11.96 -20.55 22.59
C ALA A 426 12.21 -22.05 22.62
N SER A 427 11.30 -22.79 23.22
CA SER A 427 11.30 -24.24 23.12
C SER A 427 10.98 -24.67 21.68
N ASP A 428 11.26 -25.93 21.39
CA ASP A 428 10.90 -26.52 20.10
C ASP A 428 9.38 -26.78 19.99
N ASN A 429 8.56 -26.39 21.00
CA ASN A 429 7.10 -26.43 20.96
C ASN A 429 6.50 -25.20 21.67
N ASP A 430 6.54 -24.08 20.98
CA ASP A 430 6.09 -22.75 21.40
C ASP A 430 4.56 -22.58 21.51
N ARG A 431 3.77 -23.66 21.30
CA ARG A 431 2.31 -23.63 21.46
C ARG A 431 1.83 -23.96 22.86
N ASP A 432 2.64 -24.71 23.61
CA ASP A 432 2.25 -25.23 24.92
C ASP A 432 2.97 -24.52 26.07
N GLU A 433 3.98 -23.67 25.78
CA GLU A 433 4.84 -23.01 26.77
C GLU A 433 4.88 -21.47 26.61
N GLY A 434 3.76 -20.80 26.88
CA GLY A 434 3.72 -19.34 27.12
C GLY A 434 4.18 -18.44 25.97
N HIS A 435 4.85 -17.32 26.30
CA HIS A 435 5.46 -16.37 25.36
C HIS A 435 6.99 -16.59 25.34
N PRO A 436 7.52 -17.49 24.51
CA PRO A 436 8.92 -17.92 24.58
C PRO A 436 9.94 -16.84 24.23
N TYR A 437 9.51 -15.82 23.48
CA TYR A 437 10.36 -14.73 23.00
C TYR A 437 9.58 -13.42 23.07
N ASN A 438 10.32 -12.32 23.12
CA ASN A 438 9.73 -10.99 23.21
C ASN A 438 9.35 -10.50 21.81
N THR A 439 8.22 -9.81 21.73
CA THR A 439 7.76 -9.17 20.51
C THR A 439 7.53 -7.68 20.78
N SER A 440 7.99 -6.82 19.87
CA SER A 440 7.75 -5.39 19.95
C SER A 440 7.53 -4.78 18.58
N VAL A 441 6.58 -3.84 18.48
CA VAL A 441 6.36 -3.08 17.25
C VAL A 441 7.14 -1.77 17.32
N GLU A 442 8.01 -1.59 16.33
CA GLU A 442 8.89 -0.43 16.17
C GLU A 442 8.52 0.34 14.90
N VAL A 443 8.40 1.66 15.03
CA VAL A 443 8.24 2.57 13.90
C VAL A 443 9.47 3.44 13.79
N ARG A 444 10.11 3.43 12.62
CA ARG A 444 11.33 4.18 12.34
C ARG A 444 11.08 5.25 11.30
N GLY A 445 11.62 6.43 11.53
CA GLY A 445 11.39 7.57 10.63
C GLY A 445 12.30 8.75 10.88
N ILE A 446 12.09 9.82 10.10
CA ILE A 446 12.82 11.08 10.21
C ILE A 446 11.96 12.04 11.06
N PRO A 447 12.47 12.52 12.22
CA PRO A 447 11.71 13.39 13.10
C PRO A 447 11.84 14.86 12.71
N TYR A 448 10.71 15.55 12.73
CA TYR A 448 10.56 16.98 12.48
C TYR A 448 9.87 17.65 13.66
N THR A 449 10.13 18.93 13.84
CA THR A 449 9.52 19.76 14.88
C THR A 449 9.20 21.13 14.33
N THR A 450 8.15 21.75 14.84
CA THR A 450 7.83 23.16 14.60
C THR A 450 8.50 24.07 15.62
N ASN A 451 9.10 23.50 16.69
CA ASN A 451 9.78 24.25 17.73
C ASN A 451 11.23 24.59 17.31
N PRO A 452 11.56 25.87 17.05
CA PRO A 452 12.87 26.26 16.56
C PRO A 452 14.00 26.08 17.59
N ILE A 453 13.68 25.88 18.88
CA ILE A 453 14.66 25.59 19.93
C ILE A 453 15.01 24.09 19.93
N ALA A 454 14.09 23.23 19.50
CA ALA A 454 14.25 21.78 19.50
C ALA A 454 14.83 21.22 18.19
N LYS A 455 15.21 22.08 17.24
CA LYS A 455 15.80 21.69 15.95
C LYS A 455 17.24 21.19 16.11
N PHE A 456 17.72 20.46 15.11
CA PHE A 456 19.13 20.12 15.00
C PHE A 456 19.98 21.39 14.75
N ALA A 457 21.23 21.42 15.21
CA ALA A 457 22.11 22.56 14.95
C ALA A 457 22.31 22.76 13.43
N ASP A 458 22.35 24.01 12.99
CA ASP A 458 22.68 24.42 11.61
C ASP A 458 21.80 23.82 10.50
N VAL A 459 20.52 23.49 10.80
CA VAL A 459 19.55 23.10 9.76
C VAL A 459 18.60 24.22 9.37
N SER A 460 18.41 24.35 8.07
CA SER A 460 17.34 25.13 7.46
C SER A 460 15.99 24.43 7.62
N PRO A 461 14.88 25.19 7.62
CA PRO A 461 13.55 24.59 7.56
C PRO A 461 13.37 23.80 6.26
N LEU A 462 12.42 22.87 6.28
CA LEU A 462 11.94 22.18 5.09
C LEU A 462 11.39 23.21 4.09
N ASN A 463 11.79 23.06 2.82
CA ASN A 463 11.20 23.80 1.71
C ASN A 463 9.98 23.04 1.17
N ASP A 464 8.98 23.79 0.70
CA ASP A 464 7.63 23.34 0.31
C ASP A 464 7.58 22.14 -0.66
N ASN A 465 8.64 21.94 -1.47
CA ASN A 465 8.69 20.89 -2.49
C ASN A 465 9.48 19.63 -2.08
N LEU A 466 9.90 19.51 -0.83
CA LEU A 466 10.78 18.41 -0.37
C LEU A 466 10.28 17.69 0.90
N GLY A 467 9.08 18.04 1.39
CA GLY A 467 8.46 17.40 2.56
C GLY A 467 7.72 16.09 2.22
N PRO A 468 7.41 15.26 3.24
CA PRO A 468 6.44 14.18 3.08
C PRO A 468 5.02 14.74 2.91
N LEU A 469 4.16 13.95 2.27
CA LEU A 469 2.73 14.22 2.11
C LEU A 469 2.08 14.58 3.45
N GLY A 470 1.32 15.68 3.46
CA GLY A 470 0.63 16.22 4.63
C GLY A 470 1.41 17.29 5.40
N MET A 471 2.67 17.55 5.02
CA MET A 471 3.50 18.59 5.63
C MET A 471 3.73 19.79 4.69
N GLU A 472 3.43 19.67 3.39
CA GLU A 472 3.74 20.70 2.38
C GLU A 472 3.01 22.02 2.68
N ASP A 473 1.69 21.95 2.92
CA ASP A 473 0.85 23.12 3.15
C ASP A 473 1.19 23.87 4.44
N TYR A 474 1.82 23.19 5.40
CA TYR A 474 2.19 23.80 6.68
C TYR A 474 3.29 24.83 6.54
N ALA A 475 4.16 24.74 5.53
CA ALA A 475 5.30 25.64 5.40
C ALA A 475 4.88 27.12 5.22
N SER A 476 3.67 27.36 4.69
CA SER A 476 3.06 28.69 4.61
C SER A 476 2.62 29.27 5.97
N PHE A 477 2.41 28.42 6.98
CA PHE A 477 1.92 28.80 8.32
C PHE A 477 2.97 28.63 9.41
N THR A 478 3.79 27.58 9.34
CA THR A 478 4.83 27.25 10.30
C THR A 478 5.91 26.37 9.65
N PRO A 479 7.19 26.78 9.70
CA PRO A 479 8.29 25.98 9.18
C PRO A 479 8.54 24.72 10.03
N PHE A 480 8.77 23.59 9.35
CA PHE A 480 9.25 22.36 9.98
C PHE A 480 10.78 22.27 9.94
N PHE A 481 11.37 21.92 11.09
CA PHE A 481 12.81 21.71 11.23
C PHE A 481 13.14 20.25 11.51
N PRO A 482 14.17 19.68 10.87
CA PRO A 482 14.71 18.38 11.26
C PRO A 482 15.22 18.40 12.72
N LYS A 483 14.92 17.35 13.50
CA LYS A 483 15.49 17.18 14.87
C LYS A 483 16.82 16.43 14.89
N ARG A 484 17.28 15.96 13.73
CA ARG A 484 18.49 15.15 13.55
C ARG A 484 19.21 15.53 12.26
N ALA A 485 20.49 15.15 12.19
CA ALA A 485 21.27 15.22 10.96
C ALA A 485 20.59 14.45 9.82
N LYS A 486 20.83 14.90 8.58
CA LYS A 486 20.25 14.31 7.37
C LYS A 486 20.47 12.80 7.32
N GLY A 487 19.40 12.05 7.02
CA GLY A 487 19.43 10.58 6.89
C GLY A 487 19.41 9.80 8.22
N LYS A 488 19.46 10.46 9.38
CA LYS A 488 19.39 9.76 10.67
C LYS A 488 17.93 9.46 11.04
N LEU A 489 17.63 8.17 11.19
CA LEU A 489 16.34 7.68 11.64
C LEU A 489 16.28 7.61 13.17
N VAL A 490 15.10 7.86 13.73
CA VAL A 490 14.77 7.53 15.12
C VAL A 490 13.80 6.35 15.15
N CYS A 491 13.90 5.54 16.21
CA CYS A 491 12.93 4.50 16.50
C CYS A 491 11.99 4.98 17.60
N ILE A 492 10.69 4.86 17.38
CA ILE A 492 9.65 5.15 18.36
C ILE A 492 8.74 3.94 18.52
N PRO A 493 8.22 3.69 19.73
CA PRO A 493 7.18 2.69 19.91
C PRO A 493 5.85 3.21 19.32
N PHE A 494 5.06 2.30 18.75
CA PHE A 494 3.83 2.65 18.03
C PHE A 494 2.81 3.43 18.89
N HIS A 495 2.72 3.15 20.19
CA HIS A 495 1.77 3.81 21.09
C HIS A 495 2.05 5.31 21.28
N ARG A 496 3.24 5.80 20.90
CA ARG A 496 3.57 7.23 20.87
C ARG A 496 3.04 7.95 19.64
N ILE A 497 2.54 7.23 18.63
CA ILE A 497 1.92 7.85 17.47
C ILE A 497 0.53 8.33 17.88
N LEU A 498 0.27 9.62 17.71
CA LEU A 498 -1.04 10.21 17.96
C LEU A 498 -2.01 9.87 16.81
N GLY A 499 -1.54 10.04 15.58
CA GLY A 499 -2.30 9.78 14.35
C GLY A 499 -1.59 10.36 13.14
N ARG A 500 -2.21 10.29 11.97
CA ARG A 500 -1.70 10.91 10.73
C ARG A 500 -1.57 12.44 10.90
N CYS A 501 -0.60 13.00 10.17
CA CYS A 501 -0.48 14.43 9.96
C CYS A 501 -1.37 14.80 8.76
N TYR A 502 -2.52 15.41 9.04
CA TYR A 502 -3.45 15.88 8.02
C TYR A 502 -2.97 17.20 7.43
N ASP A 503 -3.21 17.43 6.14
CA ASP A 503 -2.84 18.69 5.48
C ASP A 503 -3.47 19.90 6.17
N ALA A 504 -2.71 21.00 6.26
CA ALA A 504 -3.15 22.20 6.94
C ALA A 504 -4.45 22.75 6.36
N ILE A 505 -4.61 22.74 5.04
CA ILE A 505 -5.82 23.21 4.35
C ILE A 505 -7.05 22.39 4.77
N ALA A 506 -6.93 21.06 4.84
CA ALA A 506 -8.03 20.20 5.25
C ALA A 506 -8.46 20.48 6.70
N VAL A 507 -7.49 20.63 7.62
CA VAL A 507 -7.78 20.98 9.02
C VAL A 507 -8.45 22.36 9.12
N GLN A 508 -8.05 23.33 8.30
CA GLN A 508 -8.70 24.66 8.25
C GLN A 508 -10.13 24.59 7.74
N LEU A 509 -10.42 23.76 6.74
CA LEU A 509 -11.77 23.57 6.24
C LEU A 509 -12.68 22.92 7.30
N TRP A 510 -12.15 22.01 8.12
CA TRP A 510 -12.89 21.46 9.24
C TRP A 510 -13.02 22.42 10.43
N PHE A 511 -12.03 23.29 10.66
CA PHE A 511 -11.96 24.18 11.82
C PHE A 511 -11.50 25.59 11.41
N PRO A 512 -12.38 26.40 10.79
CA PRO A 512 -12.00 27.69 10.19
C PRO A 512 -11.74 28.83 11.20
N ASN A 513 -12.02 28.63 12.50
CA ASN A 513 -12.03 29.68 13.53
C ASN A 513 -10.68 30.36 13.80
N GLU A 514 -9.54 29.72 13.52
CA GLU A 514 -8.23 30.31 13.84
C GLU A 514 -7.81 31.41 12.86
N GLN A 515 -8.29 31.43 11.61
CA GLN A 515 -8.01 32.53 10.67
C GLN A 515 -8.58 33.88 11.14
N ARG A 516 -9.80 33.89 11.72
CA ARG A 516 -10.44 35.12 12.19
C ARG A 516 -9.70 35.75 13.37
N LYS A 517 -9.24 34.93 14.33
CA LYS A 517 -8.43 35.41 15.45
C LYS A 517 -7.12 36.04 14.99
N ILE A 518 -6.53 35.53 13.90
CA ILE A 518 -5.28 36.06 13.32
C ILE A 518 -5.51 37.42 12.65
N VAL A 519 -6.57 37.59 11.86
CA VAL A 519 -6.88 38.87 11.19
C VAL A 519 -7.15 39.95 12.24
N ASP A 520 -7.95 39.64 13.27
CA ASP A 520 -8.22 40.57 14.38
C ASP A 520 -6.97 40.93 15.21
N MET A 521 -6.02 39.99 15.35
CA MET A 521 -4.73 40.24 16.01
C MET A 521 -3.76 41.05 15.15
N SER A 522 -3.76 40.83 13.82
CA SER A 522 -2.92 41.57 12.88
C SER A 522 -3.35 43.03 12.71
N GLN A 523 -4.66 43.32 12.82
CA GLN A 523 -5.17 44.68 12.76
C GLN A 523 -4.89 45.48 14.04
N LYS A 524 -4.57 44.81 15.17
CA LYS A 524 -4.24 45.44 16.45
C LYS A 524 -2.75 45.75 16.65
N LYS A 525 -1.84 45.33 15.76
CA LYS A 525 -0.38 45.56 15.92
C LYS A 525 0.21 46.43 14.80
N ASN A 526 -0.02 47.74 14.88
CA ASN A 526 0.84 48.78 14.28
C ASN A 526 2.02 49.13 15.22
N GLN A 527 2.68 48.11 15.77
CA GLN A 527 3.88 48.29 16.58
C GLN A 527 4.91 47.28 16.11
N GLU A 528 6.13 47.76 15.82
CA GLU A 528 7.24 46.97 15.30
C GLU A 528 7.47 45.70 16.15
N VAL A 529 7.05 44.55 15.61
CA VAL A 529 7.35 43.24 16.18
C VAL A 529 8.59 42.71 15.48
N THR A 530 9.69 42.62 16.22
CA THR A 530 10.85 41.82 15.84
C THR A 530 10.38 40.39 15.52
N GLY A 531 10.92 39.75 14.49
CA GLY A 531 10.41 38.52 13.87
C GLY A 531 10.36 37.23 14.73
N ALA A 532 10.19 37.34 16.05
CA ALA A 532 10.11 36.25 17.02
C ALA A 532 8.70 36.05 17.63
N GLU A 533 7.71 36.93 17.37
CA GLU A 533 6.38 36.86 18.01
C GLU A 533 5.18 36.83 17.05
N LEU A 534 5.29 36.16 15.89
CA LEU A 534 4.08 35.66 15.23
C LEU A 534 3.67 34.37 15.97
N PRO A 535 2.46 34.28 16.56
CA PRO A 535 2.01 33.03 17.15
C PRO A 535 2.02 31.96 16.06
N ASN A 536 2.89 30.97 16.18
CA ASN A 536 2.95 29.80 15.31
C ASN A 536 1.58 29.11 15.32
N ILE A 537 0.71 29.42 14.35
CA ILE A 537 -0.57 28.73 14.18
C ILE A 537 -0.28 27.36 13.61
N THR A 538 0.04 26.46 14.51
CA THR A 538 0.24 25.06 14.19
C THR A 538 -1.06 24.35 14.49
N LEU A 539 -1.69 23.78 13.47
CA LEU A 539 -2.95 23.03 13.59
C LEU A 539 -2.73 21.59 14.08
N LEU A 540 -1.51 21.27 14.50
CA LEU A 540 -1.08 19.91 14.84
C LEU A 540 -1.72 19.37 16.11
N HIS A 541 -2.19 20.22 17.03
CA HIS A 541 -2.83 19.82 18.29
C HIS A 541 -4.26 19.31 18.15
N TYR A 542 -4.96 19.60 17.06
CA TYR A 542 -6.36 19.18 16.88
C TYR A 542 -6.50 17.65 17.00
N GLY A 543 -7.48 17.19 17.75
CA GLY A 543 -7.74 15.78 18.02
C GLY A 543 -6.81 15.12 19.03
N ALA A 544 -5.78 15.83 19.54
CA ALA A 544 -4.84 15.24 20.48
C ALA A 544 -5.50 14.80 21.79
N GLU A 545 -6.28 15.71 22.39
CA GLU A 545 -7.03 15.45 23.63
C GLU A 545 -8.08 14.35 23.42
N GLY A 546 -8.83 14.43 22.32
CA GLY A 546 -9.84 13.44 21.97
C GLY A 546 -9.25 12.03 21.86
N VAL A 547 -8.19 11.85 21.08
CA VAL A 547 -7.52 10.55 20.92
C VAL A 547 -6.97 10.03 22.24
N LEU A 548 -6.37 10.87 23.07
CA LEU A 548 -5.87 10.47 24.39
C LEU A 548 -7.01 10.01 25.31
N ALA A 549 -8.09 10.78 25.38
CA ALA A 549 -9.26 10.44 26.17
C ALA A 549 -9.91 9.13 25.69
N ALA A 550 -9.99 8.92 24.37
CA ALA A 550 -10.55 7.70 23.81
C ALA A 550 -9.64 6.48 24.03
N ARG A 551 -8.31 6.64 23.95
CA ARG A 551 -7.35 5.59 24.30
C ARG A 551 -7.42 5.22 25.78
N GLN A 552 -7.55 6.21 26.67
CA GLN A 552 -7.76 5.97 28.10
C GLN A 552 -9.09 5.25 28.35
N TYR A 553 -10.15 5.62 27.65
CA TYR A 553 -11.42 4.91 27.73
C TYR A 553 -11.28 3.45 27.23
N SER A 554 -10.66 3.24 26.08
CA SER A 554 -10.39 1.91 25.51
C SER A 554 -9.59 1.02 26.46
N SER A 555 -8.52 1.54 27.06
CA SER A 555 -7.64 0.79 27.97
C SER A 555 -8.31 0.42 29.29
N GLN A 556 -9.52 0.91 29.56
CA GLN A 556 -10.33 0.54 30.72
C GLN A 556 -11.54 -0.32 30.35
N ASN A 557 -12.05 -0.18 29.13
CA ASN A 557 -13.36 -0.73 28.75
C ASN A 557 -13.30 -1.82 27.68
N TYR A 558 -12.23 -1.95 26.90
CA TYR A 558 -12.16 -2.99 25.87
C TYR A 558 -11.89 -4.36 26.49
N ARG A 559 -12.84 -5.29 26.37
CA ARG A 559 -12.76 -6.61 27.03
C ARG A 559 -11.68 -7.52 26.44
N LYS A 560 -11.26 -7.28 25.19
CA LYS A 560 -10.16 -8.03 24.56
C LYS A 560 -8.78 -7.63 25.09
N ILE A 561 -8.65 -6.49 25.76
CA ILE A 561 -7.40 -6.12 26.44
C ILE A 561 -7.28 -6.96 27.71
N ASP A 562 -6.13 -7.61 27.88
CA ASP A 562 -5.81 -8.39 29.07
C ASP A 562 -5.41 -7.47 30.23
N HIS A 563 -6.42 -6.86 30.86
CA HIS A 563 -6.27 -5.98 32.01
C HIS A 563 -5.66 -6.67 33.23
N ARG A 564 -5.84 -7.99 33.35
CA ARG A 564 -5.33 -8.77 34.50
C ARG A 564 -3.81 -8.83 34.51
N SER A 565 -3.20 -8.86 33.32
CA SER A 565 -1.75 -8.78 33.14
C SER A 565 -1.23 -7.34 33.03
N GLY A 566 -2.06 -6.33 33.33
CA GLY A 566 -1.69 -4.92 33.27
C GLY A 566 -1.47 -4.38 31.85
N LYS A 567 -1.99 -5.06 30.81
CA LYS A 567 -1.87 -4.58 29.42
C LYS A 567 -2.84 -3.41 29.19
N SER A 568 -2.42 -2.46 28.35
CA SER A 568 -3.21 -1.28 28.00
C SER A 568 -3.61 -1.21 26.52
N TRP A 569 -3.17 -2.20 25.72
CA TRP A 569 -3.43 -2.29 24.29
C TRP A 569 -3.84 -3.71 23.89
N PHE A 570 -4.72 -3.80 22.89
CA PHE A 570 -5.06 -5.04 22.21
C PHE A 570 -4.29 -5.13 20.88
N TRP A 571 -3.59 -6.24 20.67
CA TRP A 571 -2.99 -6.56 19.38
C TRP A 571 -3.89 -7.57 18.68
N GLY A 572 -4.56 -7.14 17.61
CA GLY A 572 -5.28 -8.05 16.72
C GLY A 572 -4.39 -8.54 15.57
N ASP A 573 -4.55 -9.79 15.18
CA ASP A 573 -3.88 -10.38 14.02
C ASP A 573 -4.34 -9.75 12.72
N THR A 574 -5.62 -9.36 12.66
CA THR A 574 -6.24 -8.67 11.52
C THR A 574 -6.94 -7.39 11.96
N ARG A 575 -7.28 -6.55 10.96
CA ARG A 575 -8.13 -5.38 11.21
C ARG A 575 -9.55 -5.78 11.62
N VAL A 576 -10.09 -6.84 11.03
CA VAL A 576 -11.42 -7.39 11.37
C VAL A 576 -11.47 -7.78 12.85
N GLU A 577 -10.46 -8.49 13.34
CA GLU A 577 -10.37 -8.89 14.74
C GLU A 577 -10.26 -7.67 15.68
N SER A 578 -9.43 -6.69 15.29
CA SER A 578 -9.25 -5.44 16.04
C SER A 578 -10.57 -4.67 16.22
N LEU A 579 -11.42 -4.66 15.17
CA LEU A 579 -12.72 -3.99 15.15
C LEU A 579 -13.85 -4.82 15.80
N ASP A 580 -13.63 -6.12 15.99
CA ASP A 580 -14.63 -7.11 16.44
C ASP A 580 -15.94 -7.07 15.63
N VAL A 581 -15.79 -7.18 14.31
CA VAL A 581 -16.90 -7.17 13.34
C VAL A 581 -17.17 -8.57 12.77
N HIS A 582 -18.43 -8.86 12.43
CA HIS A 582 -18.85 -10.17 11.91
C HIS A 582 -18.97 -10.19 10.37
N SER A 583 -19.05 -9.03 9.76
CA SER A 583 -19.02 -8.86 8.30
C SER A 583 -18.06 -7.76 7.89
N MET A 584 -17.76 -7.63 6.61
CA MET A 584 -17.16 -6.45 6.02
C MET A 584 -17.66 -6.33 4.60
N SER A 585 -18.11 -5.13 4.21
CA SER A 585 -18.69 -4.93 2.89
C SER A 585 -19.93 -5.83 2.63
N GLY A 586 -20.67 -6.18 3.68
CA GLY A 586 -21.83 -7.08 3.63
C GLY A 586 -21.52 -8.58 3.56
N ALA A 587 -20.25 -8.97 3.42
CA ALA A 587 -19.84 -10.38 3.43
C ALA A 587 -19.39 -10.79 4.85
N PRO A 588 -19.73 -11.99 5.34
CA PRO A 588 -19.20 -12.48 6.61
C PRO A 588 -17.67 -12.66 6.53
N VAL A 589 -16.98 -12.50 7.66
CA VAL A 589 -15.51 -12.53 7.74
C VAL A 589 -15.00 -13.58 8.71
N GLU A 590 -13.80 -14.11 8.46
CA GLU A 590 -13.09 -15.05 9.33
C GLU A 590 -14.01 -16.21 9.81
N ARG A 591 -14.07 -16.44 11.13
CA ARG A 591 -14.87 -17.49 11.77
C ARG A 591 -16.39 -17.36 11.54
N PHE A 592 -16.85 -16.22 11.05
CA PHE A 592 -18.28 -15.98 10.79
C PHE A 592 -18.69 -16.36 9.36
N ASP A 593 -17.74 -16.62 8.46
CA ASP A 593 -18.05 -17.17 7.14
C ASP A 593 -18.26 -18.69 7.23
N ALA A 594 -19.51 -19.13 7.10
CA ALA A 594 -19.87 -20.55 7.13
C ALA A 594 -19.26 -21.36 5.96
N ASN A 595 -18.83 -20.70 4.88
CA ASN A 595 -18.18 -21.35 3.74
C ASN A 595 -16.65 -21.43 3.88
N ARG A 596 -16.09 -20.81 4.93
CA ARG A 596 -14.66 -20.81 5.21
C ARG A 596 -14.23 -22.14 5.82
N ASP A 597 -13.59 -22.98 5.02
CA ASP A 597 -12.93 -24.21 5.45
C ASP A 597 -11.46 -24.22 4.99
N PRO A 598 -10.53 -23.68 5.80
CA PRO A 598 -9.10 -23.65 5.47
C PRO A 598 -8.50 -25.02 5.19
N ARG A 599 -9.03 -26.09 5.80
CA ARG A 599 -8.55 -27.47 5.56
C ARG A 599 -8.93 -27.96 4.18
N LYS A 600 -10.16 -27.70 3.74
CA LYS A 600 -10.64 -28.01 2.39
C LYS A 600 -9.91 -27.17 1.35
N TRP A 601 -9.81 -25.86 1.56
CA TRP A 601 -9.10 -24.95 0.68
C TRP A 601 -7.65 -25.36 0.44
N ARG A 602 -6.93 -25.79 1.48
CA ARG A 602 -5.57 -26.33 1.31
C ARG A 602 -5.52 -27.58 0.44
N ARG A 603 -6.48 -28.50 0.59
CA ARG A 603 -6.55 -29.69 -0.29
C ARG A 603 -6.79 -29.26 -1.73
N GLU A 604 -7.65 -28.27 -1.96
CA GLU A 604 -7.97 -27.74 -3.29
C GLU A 604 -6.76 -27.01 -3.89
N ILE A 605 -6.05 -26.16 -3.13
CA ILE A 605 -4.78 -25.54 -3.53
C ILE A 605 -3.77 -26.61 -3.95
N ARG A 606 -3.53 -27.63 -3.12
CA ARG A 606 -2.58 -28.72 -3.46
C ARG A 606 -2.95 -29.39 -4.79
N VAL A 607 -4.23 -29.59 -5.05
CA VAL A 607 -4.70 -30.16 -6.32
C VAL A 607 -4.44 -29.21 -7.49
N LEU A 608 -4.74 -27.92 -7.35
CA LEU A 608 -4.45 -26.90 -8.37
C LEU A 608 -2.95 -26.88 -8.72
N GLU A 609 -2.10 -26.86 -7.70
CA GLU A 609 -0.63 -26.91 -7.82
C GLU A 609 -0.09 -28.27 -8.30
N GLY A 610 -0.94 -29.28 -8.49
CA GLY A 610 -0.55 -30.61 -8.96
C GLY A 610 0.14 -31.50 -7.94
N VAL A 611 0.06 -31.17 -6.65
CA VAL A 611 0.55 -31.96 -5.54
C VAL A 611 -0.57 -32.86 -5.02
N GLY A 612 -0.67 -34.08 -5.57
CA GLY A 612 -1.64 -35.07 -5.09
C GLY A 612 -1.35 -35.56 -3.66
N PRO A 613 -2.38 -36.03 -2.91
CA PRO A 613 -2.13 -36.73 -1.66
C PRO A 613 -1.32 -38.01 -1.97
N ALA A 614 -0.17 -38.16 -1.32
CA ALA A 614 0.71 -39.33 -1.44
C ALA A 614 1.12 -39.72 -2.88
N GLY A 615 1.80 -38.81 -3.59
CA GLY A 615 2.68 -39.20 -4.71
C GLY A 615 1.99 -39.73 -5.98
N LYS A 616 0.66 -39.78 -6.05
CA LYS A 616 -0.05 -40.05 -7.30
C LYS A 616 -0.32 -38.72 -8.00
N VAL A 617 0.37 -38.49 -9.12
CA VAL A 617 0.03 -37.47 -10.11
C VAL A 617 -1.39 -37.79 -10.58
N ARG A 618 -2.36 -37.00 -10.13
CA ARG A 618 -3.77 -37.13 -10.53
C ARG A 618 -3.96 -36.63 -11.96
N THR A 619 -4.81 -37.33 -12.70
CA THR A 619 -5.04 -37.12 -14.14
C THR A 619 -5.54 -35.71 -14.44
N THR A 620 -5.18 -35.18 -15.61
CA THR A 620 -5.58 -33.88 -16.17
C THR A 620 -7.09 -33.59 -16.02
N GLU A 621 -7.92 -34.63 -16.02
CA GLU A 621 -9.38 -34.58 -15.86
C GLU A 621 -9.84 -34.08 -14.47
N GLU A 622 -9.14 -34.42 -13.39
CA GLU A 622 -9.50 -33.97 -12.03
C GLU A 622 -9.11 -32.52 -11.79
N LYS A 623 -7.98 -32.07 -12.35
CA LYS A 623 -7.62 -30.65 -12.41
C LYS A 623 -8.65 -29.86 -13.22
N ARG A 624 -9.07 -30.39 -14.38
CA ARG A 624 -10.09 -29.77 -15.23
C ARG A 624 -11.44 -29.59 -14.51
N LYS A 625 -11.89 -30.61 -13.76
CA LYS A 625 -13.13 -30.54 -12.97
C LYS A 625 -13.08 -29.55 -11.81
N LEU A 626 -11.92 -29.36 -11.16
CA LEU A 626 -11.76 -28.34 -10.13
C LEU A 626 -11.67 -26.93 -10.73
N VAL A 627 -10.98 -26.77 -11.85
CA VAL A 627 -10.94 -25.50 -12.60
C VAL A 627 -12.33 -25.16 -13.15
N GLU A 628 -13.15 -26.14 -13.56
CA GLU A 628 -14.57 -25.89 -13.92
C GLU A 628 -15.43 -25.51 -12.71
N LYS A 629 -15.08 -25.96 -11.50
CA LYS A 629 -15.82 -25.68 -10.27
C LYS A 629 -15.49 -24.30 -9.67
N PHE A 630 -14.27 -23.81 -9.87
CA PHE A 630 -13.75 -22.58 -9.26
C PHE A 630 -13.25 -21.53 -10.26
N GLY A 631 -13.18 -21.88 -11.55
CA GLY A 631 -12.94 -20.95 -12.64
C GLY A 631 -14.19 -20.12 -12.92
N VAL A 632 -13.95 -18.88 -13.32
CA VAL A 632 -14.92 -17.85 -13.72
C VAL A 632 -16.19 -18.46 -14.35
N PRO A 633 -17.41 -18.04 -13.94
CA PRO A 633 -18.66 -18.73 -14.29
C PRO A 633 -18.90 -18.74 -15.80
N GLY A 634 -18.55 -19.87 -16.43
CA GLY A 634 -19.01 -20.25 -17.75
C GLY A 634 -20.47 -20.73 -17.67
N ARG A 635 -21.39 -19.84 -18.04
CA ARG A 635 -22.81 -20.06 -18.41
C ARG A 635 -23.29 -21.53 -18.40
N ARG A 636 -23.82 -22.00 -17.26
CA ARG A 636 -24.91 -22.99 -17.25
C ARG A 636 -25.88 -22.67 -16.11
N GLY A 637 -27.07 -22.21 -16.52
CA GLY A 637 -28.34 -22.13 -15.79
C GLY A 637 -28.30 -21.88 -14.27
N ARG A 638 -28.35 -20.61 -13.87
CA ARG A 638 -28.89 -20.19 -12.56
C ARG A 638 -30.23 -19.49 -12.76
N SER A 639 -31.16 -19.72 -11.84
CA SER A 639 -32.51 -19.12 -11.84
C SER A 639 -32.44 -17.61 -11.66
N LYS A 640 -33.48 -16.93 -12.15
CA LYS A 640 -33.57 -15.48 -12.39
C LYS A 640 -33.57 -14.55 -11.16
N ASP A 641 -33.38 -15.05 -9.95
CA ASP A 641 -33.67 -14.26 -8.74
C ASP A 641 -32.45 -13.90 -7.85
N ASP A 642 -31.21 -14.26 -8.22
CA ASP A 642 -29.99 -14.00 -7.42
C ASP A 642 -28.92 -13.16 -8.16
N GLU A 643 -29.31 -12.17 -8.97
CA GLU A 643 -28.41 -11.51 -9.93
C GLU A 643 -27.66 -10.25 -9.43
N ASN A 644 -27.41 -10.06 -8.12
CA ASN A 644 -26.86 -8.75 -7.66
C ASN A 644 -25.55 -8.66 -6.83
N ASP A 645 -24.97 -9.71 -6.23
CA ASP A 645 -24.06 -9.42 -5.08
C ASP A 645 -22.55 -9.69 -5.18
N VAL A 646 -21.99 -10.18 -6.29
CA VAL A 646 -20.50 -10.30 -6.40
C VAL A 646 -20.01 -10.02 -7.82
N ALA A 647 -20.82 -10.36 -8.83
CA ALA A 647 -20.48 -10.15 -10.23
C ALA A 647 -20.31 -8.66 -10.60
N ALA A 648 -21.04 -7.74 -9.95
CA ALA A 648 -20.97 -6.31 -10.28
C ALA A 648 -19.61 -5.67 -9.93
N VAL A 649 -19.01 -6.06 -8.80
CA VAL A 649 -17.68 -5.58 -8.38
C VAL A 649 -16.58 -6.15 -9.28
N TRP A 650 -16.68 -7.42 -9.66
CA TRP A 650 -15.73 -8.06 -10.57
C TRP A 650 -15.87 -7.56 -12.02
N THR A 651 -17.09 -7.28 -12.47
CA THR A 651 -17.34 -6.72 -13.81
C THR A 651 -16.84 -5.28 -13.87
N SER A 652 -17.00 -4.49 -12.81
CA SER A 652 -16.45 -3.12 -12.70
C SER A 652 -14.91 -3.09 -12.72
N ILE A 653 -14.24 -4.03 -12.05
CA ILE A 653 -12.76 -4.11 -12.03
C ILE A 653 -12.21 -4.58 -13.39
N ILE A 654 -12.93 -5.49 -14.07
CA ILE A 654 -12.59 -5.94 -15.43
C ILE A 654 -12.91 -4.84 -16.46
N GLU A 655 -13.95 -4.04 -16.27
CA GLU A 655 -14.28 -2.88 -17.10
C GLU A 655 -13.30 -1.72 -16.89
N GLU A 656 -12.82 -1.46 -15.68
CA GLU A 656 -11.72 -0.51 -15.41
C GLU A 656 -10.40 -0.95 -16.07
N ALA A 657 -10.10 -2.24 -16.08
CA ALA A 657 -8.93 -2.78 -16.76
C ALA A 657 -9.06 -2.74 -18.29
N ARG A 658 -10.28 -2.90 -18.83
CA ARG A 658 -10.56 -2.75 -20.28
C ARG A 658 -10.54 -1.29 -20.72
N TYR A 659 -11.02 -0.36 -19.89
CA TYR A 659 -11.04 1.08 -20.18
C TYR A 659 -9.64 1.70 -20.19
N ASN A 660 -8.69 1.16 -19.42
CA ASN A 660 -7.30 1.61 -19.39
C ASN A 660 -6.36 0.89 -20.39
N GLY A 661 -6.92 0.18 -21.37
CA GLY A 661 -6.22 -0.08 -22.63
C GLY A 661 -5.65 -1.49 -22.81
N ASN A 662 -6.52 -2.50 -22.90
CA ASN A 662 -6.29 -3.68 -23.75
C ASN A 662 -7.57 -4.54 -23.81
N GLU A 663 -8.31 -4.47 -24.92
CA GLU A 663 -9.51 -5.31 -25.12
C GLU A 663 -9.16 -6.77 -25.46
N ASP A 664 -7.88 -7.10 -25.71
CA ASP A 664 -7.44 -8.40 -26.24
C ASP A 664 -6.29 -9.08 -25.47
N ALA A 665 -5.97 -8.67 -24.23
CA ALA A 665 -4.93 -9.35 -23.44
C ALA A 665 -5.50 -10.48 -22.58
N ASP A 666 -4.95 -11.69 -22.73
CA ASP A 666 -5.27 -12.83 -21.86
C ASP A 666 -4.70 -12.60 -20.45
N ASP A 667 -5.40 -13.08 -19.43
CA ASP A 667 -5.16 -12.81 -18.00
C ASP A 667 -3.74 -13.14 -17.48
N GLU A 668 -2.99 -14.00 -18.18
CA GLU A 668 -1.60 -14.36 -17.84
C GLU A 668 -0.56 -13.32 -18.30
N ASP A 669 -0.81 -12.59 -19.39
CA ASP A 669 0.17 -11.66 -19.96
C ASP A 669 0.29 -10.36 -19.14
N LEU A 670 -0.82 -9.92 -18.53
CA LEU A 670 -0.84 -8.84 -17.54
C LEU A 670 -0.11 -9.23 -16.25
N TYR A 671 -0.06 -10.52 -15.92
CA TYR A 671 0.56 -11.06 -14.71
C TYR A 671 2.10 -10.99 -14.77
N HIS A 672 2.68 -11.25 -15.95
CA HIS A 672 4.13 -11.26 -16.14
C HIS A 672 4.74 -9.86 -16.31
N ALA A 673 4.02 -8.92 -16.94
CA ALA A 673 4.50 -7.56 -17.14
C ALA A 673 4.60 -6.78 -15.81
N LEU A 674 3.60 -6.92 -14.93
CA LEU A 674 3.58 -6.24 -13.62
C LEU A 674 4.64 -6.80 -12.66
N GLY A 675 4.88 -8.12 -12.70
CA GLY A 675 5.89 -8.78 -11.86
C GLY A 675 7.33 -8.40 -12.20
N ALA A 676 7.63 -8.14 -13.48
CA ALA A 676 8.96 -7.74 -13.91
C ALA A 676 9.31 -6.29 -13.52
N GLU A 677 8.33 -5.40 -13.50
CA GLU A 677 8.51 -3.99 -13.13
C GLU A 677 8.70 -3.81 -11.60
N LEU A 678 8.08 -4.67 -10.80
CA LEU A 678 8.21 -4.72 -9.34
C LEU A 678 9.61 -5.17 -8.87
N LEU A 679 10.23 -6.14 -9.56
CA LEU A 679 11.56 -6.64 -9.20
C LEU A 679 12.70 -5.68 -9.59
N ALA A 680 12.49 -4.84 -10.61
CA ALA A 680 13.51 -3.91 -11.11
C ALA A 680 13.64 -2.64 -10.25
N ARG A 681 12.59 -2.24 -9.52
CA ARG A 681 12.58 -1.02 -8.70
C ARG A 681 13.08 -1.22 -7.26
N ASP A 682 12.89 -2.42 -6.69
CA ASP A 682 13.22 -2.68 -5.28
C ASP A 682 14.71 -3.06 -5.06
N GLY A 683 15.46 -3.41 -6.11
CA GLY A 683 16.84 -3.92 -5.99
C GLY A 683 17.95 -2.87 -5.90
N GLU A 684 17.75 -1.64 -6.38
CA GLU A 684 18.86 -0.69 -6.58
C GLU A 684 19.04 0.37 -5.48
N ALA A 685 18.04 0.58 -4.61
CA ALA A 685 18.07 1.68 -3.63
C ALA A 685 18.67 1.33 -2.25
N GLU A 686 18.65 0.06 -1.84
CA GLU A 686 18.99 -0.31 -0.44
C GLU A 686 20.48 -0.60 -0.19
N TRP A 687 21.30 -0.83 -1.22
CA TRP A 687 22.69 -1.32 -1.05
C TRP A 687 23.79 -0.26 -1.16
N ALA A 688 23.47 0.97 -1.60
CA ALA A 688 24.49 1.99 -1.85
C ALA A 688 24.97 2.73 -0.58
N GLU A 689 24.19 2.74 0.49
CA GLU A 689 24.53 3.50 1.71
C GLU A 689 25.17 2.65 2.83
N GLU A 690 24.88 1.34 2.90
CA GLU A 690 25.37 0.49 3.99
C GLU A 690 26.81 -0.03 3.75
N THR A 691 27.27 -0.09 2.49
CA THR A 691 28.60 -0.59 2.14
C THR A 691 29.75 0.42 2.35
N LYS A 692 29.45 1.71 2.55
CA LYS A 692 30.49 2.75 2.76
C LYS A 692 30.91 2.94 4.22
N GLY A 693 30.17 2.36 5.18
CA GLY A 693 30.43 2.54 6.62
C GLY A 693 31.34 1.50 7.28
N ASN A 694 31.60 0.34 6.65
CA ASN A 694 32.17 -0.81 7.36
C ASN A 694 33.49 -1.36 6.82
N SER A 695 34.21 -0.61 5.97
CA SER A 695 35.54 -0.98 5.50
C SER A 695 36.61 -0.03 6.03
N LYS A 696 36.84 -0.02 7.35
CA LYS A 696 38.08 0.48 7.98
C LYS A 696 38.17 0.01 9.43
N ARG A 697 38.46 -1.28 9.64
CA ARG A 697 39.16 -1.78 10.85
C ARG A 697 39.49 -3.27 10.70
N ARG A 698 40.60 -3.57 10.05
CA ARG A 698 41.47 -4.72 10.36
C ARG A 698 42.77 -4.63 9.56
N LYS A 699 43.82 -4.18 10.24
CA LYS A 699 45.22 -4.62 10.19
C LYS A 699 46.07 -3.52 10.83
N PHE A 700 46.68 -3.81 11.97
CA PHE A 700 48.12 -3.70 12.21
C PHE A 700 48.41 -4.31 13.59
N LEU A 701 49.15 -5.42 13.57
CA LEU A 701 49.88 -6.02 14.68
C LEU A 701 51.35 -5.68 14.43
N ASP A 702 51.96 -4.91 15.33
CA ASP A 702 53.38 -4.81 15.75
C ASP A 702 53.45 -3.49 16.54
N GLY A 703 53.89 -3.40 17.79
CA GLY A 703 55.16 -3.87 18.33
C GLY A 703 56.02 -2.63 18.63
N GLY A 704 56.27 -2.30 19.90
CA GLY A 704 57.31 -1.32 20.26
C GLY A 704 57.03 -0.40 21.44
N LYS A 705 57.77 -0.63 22.53
CA LYS A 705 57.98 0.25 23.71
C LYS A 705 58.57 1.63 23.32
N ARG A 706 58.20 2.70 24.05
CA ARG A 706 59.06 3.48 24.98
C ARG A 706 58.49 4.87 25.33
N ASP A 707 58.53 5.14 26.63
CA ASP A 707 59.02 6.33 27.35
C ASP A 707 58.41 7.74 27.13
N ALA A 708 57.93 8.25 28.27
CA ALA A 708 58.31 9.52 28.92
C ALA A 708 57.70 10.87 28.49
N GLU A 709 57.11 11.50 29.52
CA GLU A 709 57.26 12.89 29.98
C GLU A 709 56.38 14.02 29.40
N ASP A 710 55.60 14.57 30.34
CA ASP A 710 55.41 15.99 30.70
C ASP A 710 54.72 16.98 29.75
N HIS A 711 53.55 17.51 30.17
CA HIS A 711 53.49 18.76 30.96
C HIS A 711 52.02 19.19 31.26
N ASP A 712 51.77 19.46 32.54
CA ASP A 712 50.92 20.48 33.21
C ASP A 712 49.43 20.65 32.80
N ILE A 713 48.45 20.31 33.67
CA ILE A 713 47.96 21.04 34.90
C ILE A 713 47.46 22.45 34.52
N ILE A 714 46.17 22.79 34.72
CA ILE A 714 45.61 23.35 35.96
C ILE A 714 44.13 22.98 36.14
N VAL A 715 43.83 22.41 37.31
CA VAL A 715 42.53 22.35 37.98
C VAL A 715 42.56 23.41 39.08
N ILE A 716 41.48 24.19 39.23
CA ILE A 716 41.14 24.89 40.48
C ILE A 716 39.61 24.75 40.66
N ASP A 717 39.22 23.78 41.48
CA ASP A 717 38.14 23.88 42.47
C ASP A 717 38.85 24.33 43.78
N ASP A 718 38.32 25.04 44.78
CA ASP A 718 36.99 25.16 45.38
C ASP A 718 36.94 26.39 46.33
N ASP A 719 35.75 26.67 46.87
CA ASP A 719 35.40 27.33 48.15
C ASP A 719 35.35 28.88 48.27
N GLU A 720 34.12 29.44 48.26
CA GLU A 720 33.40 29.97 49.45
C GLU A 720 31.92 30.28 49.15
#